data_AF-A0A946SKC8-F1
#
_entry.id   AF-A0A946SKC8-F1
#
_cell.length_a   1.000
_cell.length_b   1.000
_cell.length_c   1.000
_cell.angle_alpha   90.00
_cell.angle_beta   90.00
_cell.angle_gamma   90.00
#
_symmetry.space_group_name_H-M   'P 1'
#
loop_
_entity.id
_entity.type
_entity.pdbx_description
1 polymer ?
#
loop_
_entity_poly.entity_id
_entity_poly.type
_entity_poly.pdbx_seq_one_letter_code
_entity_poly.pdbx_strand_id
1 'polypeptide(L)'
;MMSLTVGLVACACLVAVTSSAGAAEGVAAPALRTVPIPGDADVAETRVARAQPTEPGNYTEVPFDETAPAPVFTAVEQERGYILFQRRIMDPVYPNTRPLAHERLEGLTAFATPGEFEPVTFSIYPTRDLRNLRVRVSSLVSDGDEIPASDVTVRLATYWDVGYPRYTSRDTYRRTPELLERVTSHSSPAGECQRWWITARVPEDAAPGLYRGTVTVWDDGYDRAVGIPIALRVLGFPLLSDPAKHYSVYYYTRNRVQFADKDEDFVRRATANEHKAMVDLGIDMCPTLNLRVDEEGRVTVQDSDELGEMLAAGMTGPIPVMGGNVIAALYRETTPDGTRGSHWKIDAMPPPEFYERVTKAFRGLDELRREKGWPELICCPLDEVDASRKDFGAGVYQAVRDAGIRTYITKDPTALDALAYRDAVDIWCSQPYSARYEKIVAQDRYEYWCYPNHNAGEIKDRRVMSLGGRMTYGFGFWRSGYTTLIPWHWAWTPAPDQFDYLRGSRSGCGQRIGDDGEVIPAVYWESFREGRDDARYIYTLQQAAWEREGSTDADCLRLVAEAKAVLQQMWDDIDVQQKYLADGMWPSEEFNSRRWRLAGLIEALLRFPASRTGTAPSVLVTDTDPVASEGGMQFIADALEQGLLESKELGGDWSEWANETGEGATSVTADAGRDGNVGLRWDVTIDHKTDRGEGGDYPIGWPRVRRAFAEDELDMTAYDYLLYWVRVDSDRDEVADDSTPVGFTINTGGFFEESRDLGGDQNVWTPILFPIRSMIEKTGRGDAPWRSVRRVQMYISEADYPDGAHLTFDIAEVTLLRFKAPIMYRVDAPRFVMLPRSVLPVGLETMGVAAQEDGAYTVEVTLVDDSGRVRVETVKDIATADTALLDTAGLEPGAYTLRVTIMAPDGTRHGTLERPVELMAGPLLSG
;
A
#
# COMPACT_ATOMS: atom_id res chain seq x y z
N MET A 1 27.50 12.99 -86.57
CA MET A 1 27.78 11.55 -86.75
C MET A 1 28.22 11.01 -85.41
N MET A 2 27.62 9.90 -84.99
CA MET A 2 27.81 9.22 -83.71
C MET A 2 27.36 9.96 -82.43
N SER A 3 26.66 9.16 -81.63
CA SER A 3 25.94 9.46 -80.40
C SER A 3 26.87 9.27 -79.19
N LEU A 4 26.56 9.96 -78.09
CA LEU A 4 27.29 9.84 -76.83
C LEU A 4 26.29 9.74 -75.67
N THR A 5 26.56 8.78 -74.80
CA THR A 5 25.77 8.37 -73.64
C THR A 5 26.54 8.75 -72.37
N VAL A 6 25.89 9.38 -71.41
CA VAL A 6 26.27 9.38 -69.98
C VAL A 6 24.97 9.36 -69.17
N GLY A 7 24.89 8.46 -68.18
CA GLY A 7 23.72 8.26 -67.34
C GLY A 7 23.85 8.89 -65.95
N LEU A 8 22.70 9.17 -65.32
CA LEU A 8 22.49 9.13 -63.87
C LEU A 8 20.96 9.21 -63.54
N VAL A 9 20.55 8.41 -62.54
CA VAL A 9 19.40 8.51 -61.60
C VAL A 9 17.94 8.30 -62.07
N ALA A 10 17.27 7.30 -61.46
CA ALA A 10 15.92 7.43 -60.90
C ALA A 10 15.67 6.36 -59.80
N CYS A 11 15.13 6.81 -58.67
CA CYS A 11 14.73 6.05 -57.47
C CYS A 11 13.68 4.96 -57.76
N ALA A 12 13.76 3.85 -57.02
CA ALA A 12 12.64 2.92 -56.82
C ALA A 12 12.45 2.69 -55.32
N CYS A 13 11.29 3.12 -54.81
CA CYS A 13 10.81 2.84 -53.47
C CYS A 13 10.56 1.33 -53.32
N LEU A 14 11.15 0.71 -52.29
CA LEU A 14 10.83 -0.67 -51.91
C LEU A 14 9.57 -0.67 -51.03
N VAL A 15 8.64 -1.54 -51.43
CA VAL A 15 7.39 -1.90 -50.76
C VAL A 15 7.72 -2.55 -49.41
N ALA A 16 7.15 -2.02 -48.33
CA ALA A 16 7.09 -2.69 -47.04
C ALA A 16 6.24 -3.96 -47.18
N VAL A 17 6.83 -5.11 -46.88
CA VAL A 17 6.11 -6.38 -46.77
C VAL A 17 5.31 -6.33 -45.49
N THR A 18 4.02 -6.07 -45.61
CA THR A 18 3.04 -6.35 -44.57
C THR A 18 3.00 -7.86 -44.37
N SER A 19 3.49 -8.34 -43.22
CA SER A 19 3.13 -9.68 -42.77
C SER A 19 1.62 -9.68 -42.56
N SER A 20 0.92 -10.55 -43.28
CA SER A 20 -0.49 -10.81 -43.03
C SER A 20 -0.60 -11.42 -41.64
N ALA A 21 -0.93 -10.60 -40.65
CA ALA A 21 -1.56 -11.06 -39.42
C ALA A 21 -2.75 -11.91 -39.84
N GLY A 22 -2.69 -13.21 -39.53
CA GLY A 22 -3.89 -14.04 -39.59
C GLY A 22 -4.93 -13.34 -38.74
N ALA A 23 -6.09 -13.05 -39.32
CA ALA A 23 -7.23 -12.58 -38.55
C ALA A 23 -7.50 -13.63 -37.47
N ALA A 24 -7.13 -13.32 -36.22
CA ALA A 24 -7.62 -14.05 -35.08
C ALA A 24 -9.14 -13.92 -35.14
N GLU A 25 -9.84 -15.02 -35.43
CA GLU A 25 -11.28 -15.08 -35.19
C GLU A 25 -11.49 -14.60 -33.76
N GLY A 26 -12.22 -13.49 -33.60
CA GLY A 26 -12.44 -12.87 -32.30
C GLY A 26 -12.99 -13.89 -31.33
N VAL A 27 -12.17 -14.31 -30.37
CA VAL A 27 -12.60 -15.14 -29.24
C VAL A 27 -13.51 -14.24 -28.41
N ALA A 28 -14.82 -14.37 -28.60
CA ALA A 28 -15.80 -13.63 -27.81
C ALA A 28 -15.51 -13.85 -26.32
N ALA A 29 -15.62 -12.78 -25.53
CA ALA A 29 -15.47 -12.85 -24.08
C ALA A 29 -16.39 -13.97 -23.54
N PRO A 30 -15.85 -14.91 -22.75
CA PRO A 30 -16.67 -16.00 -22.27
C PRO A 30 -17.67 -15.43 -21.25
N ALA A 31 -18.96 -15.69 -21.47
CA ALA A 31 -20.04 -15.18 -20.63
C ALA A 31 -20.46 -16.20 -19.55
N LEU A 32 -21.05 -15.69 -18.47
CA LEU A 32 -21.71 -16.50 -17.44
C LEU A 32 -22.74 -17.46 -18.05
N ARG A 33 -22.79 -18.69 -17.52
CA ARG A 33 -23.75 -19.71 -17.97
C ARG A 33 -24.50 -20.31 -16.79
N THR A 34 -25.76 -20.66 -17.01
CA THR A 34 -26.49 -21.51 -16.08
C THR A 34 -26.09 -22.97 -16.33
N VAL A 35 -25.69 -23.67 -15.29
CA VAL A 35 -25.25 -25.07 -15.35
C VAL A 35 -26.00 -25.94 -14.33
N PRO A 36 -26.11 -27.26 -14.53
CA PRO A 36 -26.68 -28.15 -13.52
C PRO A 36 -25.88 -28.08 -12.22
N ILE A 37 -26.56 -28.22 -11.08
CA ILE A 37 -25.89 -28.36 -9.79
C ILE A 37 -25.01 -29.63 -9.83
N PRO A 38 -23.72 -29.55 -9.46
CA PRO A 38 -22.86 -30.73 -9.39
C PRO A 38 -23.44 -31.81 -8.47
N GLY A 39 -23.34 -33.08 -8.86
CA GLY A 39 -23.82 -34.21 -8.04
C GLY A 39 -22.95 -34.45 -6.80
N ASP A 40 -23.52 -35.18 -5.82
CA ASP A 40 -22.91 -35.49 -4.51
C ASP A 40 -21.69 -36.43 -4.56
N ALA A 41 -21.11 -36.71 -5.73
CA ALA A 41 -20.04 -37.69 -5.87
C ALA A 41 -18.65 -37.19 -5.37
N ASP A 42 -18.49 -35.88 -5.15
CA ASP A 42 -17.25 -35.24 -4.68
C ASP A 42 -17.53 -34.30 -3.49
N VAL A 43 -18.18 -34.78 -2.44
CA VAL A 43 -18.37 -33.96 -1.22
C VAL A 43 -17.06 -33.94 -0.43
N ALA A 44 -16.21 -32.96 -0.74
CA ALA A 44 -15.16 -32.54 0.17
C ALA A 44 -15.76 -32.28 1.57
N GLU A 45 -15.01 -32.56 2.62
CA GLU A 45 -15.44 -32.29 3.99
C GLU A 45 -16.03 -30.87 4.12
N THR A 46 -17.18 -30.76 4.78
CA THR A 46 -17.85 -29.47 4.97
C THR A 46 -17.01 -28.62 5.92
N ARG A 47 -16.38 -27.57 5.37
CA ARG A 47 -15.66 -26.52 6.09
C ARG A 47 -16.50 -25.25 6.00
N VAL A 48 -16.82 -24.68 7.16
CA VAL A 48 -17.54 -23.41 7.29
C VAL A 48 -16.61 -22.34 7.84
N ALA A 49 -16.91 -21.07 7.55
CA ALA A 49 -16.18 -19.95 8.14
C ALA A 49 -16.27 -19.99 9.67
N ARG A 50 -15.18 -19.58 10.33
CA ARG A 50 -15.14 -19.51 11.80
C ARG A 50 -16.18 -18.53 12.34
N ALA A 51 -16.73 -18.88 13.50
CA ALA A 51 -17.58 -17.99 14.26
C ALA A 51 -16.74 -16.86 14.86
N GLN A 52 -17.24 -15.63 14.74
CA GLN A 52 -16.59 -14.46 15.34
C GLN A 52 -16.79 -14.46 16.86
N PRO A 53 -15.78 -14.08 17.66
CA PRO A 53 -15.96 -13.75 19.06
C PRO A 53 -16.98 -12.61 19.21
N THR A 54 -17.71 -12.56 20.33
CA THR A 54 -18.59 -11.41 20.59
C THR A 54 -17.76 -10.16 20.87
N GLU A 55 -18.26 -9.01 20.44
CA GLU A 55 -17.64 -7.71 20.70
C GLU A 55 -17.72 -7.33 22.19
N PRO A 56 -16.67 -6.73 22.77
CA PRO A 56 -16.75 -6.18 24.12
C PRO A 56 -17.69 -4.97 24.17
N GLY A 57 -18.51 -4.83 25.22
CA GLY A 57 -19.56 -3.80 25.29
C GLY A 57 -19.09 -2.34 25.35
N ASN A 58 -17.78 -2.09 25.44
CA ASN A 58 -17.18 -0.75 25.37
C ASN A 58 -16.72 -0.36 23.96
N TYR A 59 -16.86 -1.24 22.97
CA TYR A 59 -16.47 -0.97 21.60
C TYR A 59 -17.66 -0.50 20.75
N THR A 60 -17.39 0.44 19.84
CA THR A 60 -18.36 0.96 18.86
C THR A 60 -17.91 0.60 17.45
N GLU A 61 -18.83 0.10 16.62
CA GLU A 61 -18.51 -0.19 15.21
C GLU A 61 -18.37 1.12 14.42
N VAL A 62 -17.30 1.21 13.63
CA VAL A 62 -17.04 2.22 12.60
C VAL A 62 -17.18 1.52 11.24
N PRO A 63 -18.40 1.40 10.69
CA PRO A 63 -18.63 0.69 9.44
C PRO A 63 -17.89 1.35 8.27
N PHE A 64 -17.72 0.61 7.18
CA PHE A 64 -17.26 1.19 5.92
C PHE A 64 -18.30 2.17 5.39
N ASP A 65 -17.85 3.36 5.00
CA ASP A 65 -18.71 4.39 4.41
C ASP A 65 -18.97 4.04 2.95
N GLU A 66 -20.15 3.46 2.67
CA GLU A 66 -20.53 3.03 1.33
C GLU A 66 -21.31 4.13 0.61
N THR A 67 -20.63 4.78 -0.33
CA THR A 67 -21.14 5.90 -1.12
C THR A 67 -21.73 5.47 -2.46
N ALA A 68 -21.51 4.23 -2.90
CA ALA A 68 -22.06 3.73 -4.16
C ALA A 68 -23.59 3.66 -4.12
N PRO A 69 -24.25 3.97 -5.26
CA PRO A 69 -25.69 3.90 -5.36
C PRO A 69 -26.19 2.46 -5.13
N ALA A 70 -27.44 2.34 -4.69
CA ALA A 70 -28.07 1.03 -4.57
C ALA A 70 -28.10 0.33 -5.95
N PRO A 71 -27.65 -0.94 -6.05
CA PRO A 71 -27.61 -1.63 -7.33
C PRO A 71 -29.02 -1.91 -7.85
N VAL A 72 -29.23 -1.70 -9.15
CA VAL A 72 -30.46 -2.10 -9.84
C VAL A 72 -30.31 -3.53 -10.33
N PHE A 73 -31.23 -4.42 -9.95
CA PHE A 73 -31.17 -5.84 -10.27
C PHE A 73 -31.76 -6.15 -11.65
N THR A 74 -31.08 -7.01 -12.40
CA THR A 74 -31.66 -7.67 -13.58
C THR A 74 -32.64 -8.77 -13.14
N ALA A 75 -33.54 -9.19 -14.03
CA ALA A 75 -34.49 -10.28 -13.75
C ALA A 75 -33.77 -11.58 -13.33
N VAL A 76 -32.63 -11.89 -13.96
CA VAL A 76 -31.82 -13.08 -13.65
C VAL A 76 -31.19 -12.97 -12.26
N GLU A 77 -30.67 -11.79 -11.88
CA GLU A 77 -30.11 -11.56 -10.54
C GLU A 77 -31.19 -11.65 -9.46
N GLN A 78 -32.40 -11.14 -9.74
CA GLN A 78 -33.55 -11.22 -8.85
C GLN A 78 -34.03 -12.66 -8.65
N GLU A 79 -34.11 -13.44 -9.73
CA GLU A 79 -34.49 -14.85 -9.70
C GLU A 79 -33.46 -15.69 -8.95
N ARG A 80 -32.18 -15.50 -9.26
CA ARG A 80 -31.06 -16.23 -8.63
C ARG A 80 -30.85 -15.83 -7.17
N GLY A 81 -31.12 -14.57 -6.84
CA GLY A 81 -31.00 -14.02 -5.49
C GLY A 81 -29.65 -13.38 -5.17
N TYR A 82 -28.81 -13.07 -6.17
CA TYR A 82 -27.52 -12.40 -5.98
C TYR A 82 -26.93 -11.83 -7.27
N ILE A 83 -26.09 -10.80 -7.13
CA ILE A 83 -25.21 -10.25 -8.19
C ILE A 83 -23.83 -10.89 -8.07
N LEU A 84 -23.21 -11.21 -9.21
CA LEU A 84 -21.78 -11.54 -9.30
C LEU A 84 -21.03 -10.33 -9.82
N PHE A 85 -20.00 -9.90 -9.12
CA PHE A 85 -19.18 -8.76 -9.49
C PHE A 85 -17.71 -9.00 -9.21
N GLN A 86 -16.83 -8.17 -9.76
CA GLN A 86 -15.40 -8.27 -9.56
C GLN A 86 -14.80 -6.92 -9.18
N ARG A 87 -14.01 -6.93 -8.11
CA ARG A 87 -13.05 -5.90 -7.74
C ARG A 87 -11.64 -6.48 -7.80
N ARG A 88 -10.63 -5.64 -8.02
CA ARG A 88 -9.22 -6.09 -8.02
C ARG A 88 -8.79 -6.44 -6.61
N ILE A 89 -7.74 -7.26 -6.47
CA ILE A 89 -7.28 -7.79 -5.17
C ILE A 89 -6.95 -6.70 -4.13
N MET A 90 -6.53 -5.53 -4.59
CA MET A 90 -6.17 -4.39 -3.73
C MET A 90 -7.37 -3.55 -3.29
N ASP A 91 -8.52 -3.71 -3.95
CA ASP A 91 -9.75 -3.00 -3.61
C ASP A 91 -10.57 -3.86 -2.63
N PRO A 92 -10.72 -3.44 -1.36
CA PRO A 92 -11.46 -4.23 -0.38
C PRO A 92 -12.96 -4.29 -0.71
N VAL A 93 -13.58 -5.39 -0.28
CA VAL A 93 -15.03 -5.59 -0.28
C VAL A 93 -15.43 -5.75 1.18
N TYR A 94 -16.18 -4.80 1.69
CA TYR A 94 -16.69 -4.78 3.07
C TYR A 94 -18.09 -5.40 3.13
N PRO A 95 -18.60 -5.74 4.33
CA PRO A 95 -19.93 -6.36 4.47
C PRO A 95 -21.03 -5.60 3.73
N ASN A 96 -21.08 -4.27 3.86
CA ASN A 96 -22.09 -3.41 3.26
C ASN A 96 -21.74 -2.92 1.85
N THR A 97 -20.70 -3.45 1.22
CA THR A 97 -20.27 -2.99 -0.11
C THR A 97 -21.38 -3.14 -1.15
N ARG A 98 -21.52 -2.16 -2.04
CA ARG A 98 -22.47 -2.19 -3.16
C ARG A 98 -21.72 -2.29 -4.50
N PRO A 99 -22.09 -3.24 -5.37
CA PRO A 99 -21.45 -3.37 -6.67
C PRO A 99 -21.87 -2.24 -7.62
N LEU A 100 -20.91 -1.65 -8.30
CA LEU A 100 -21.13 -0.70 -9.38
C LEU A 100 -21.55 -1.43 -10.66
N ALA A 101 -22.24 -0.72 -11.56
CA ALA A 101 -22.80 -1.35 -12.76
C ALA A 101 -21.75 -2.01 -13.65
N HIS A 102 -20.57 -1.38 -13.78
CA HIS A 102 -19.45 -1.86 -14.58
C HIS A 102 -18.60 -2.95 -13.89
N GLU A 103 -18.84 -3.22 -12.60
CA GLU A 103 -18.15 -4.30 -11.88
C GLU A 103 -18.82 -5.66 -12.10
N ARG A 104 -19.97 -5.72 -12.78
CA ARG A 104 -20.68 -6.98 -13.04
C ARG A 104 -19.80 -7.96 -13.80
N LEU A 105 -19.72 -9.18 -13.26
CA LEU A 105 -18.81 -10.18 -13.74
C LEU A 105 -19.33 -10.84 -15.02
N GLU A 106 -18.48 -10.88 -16.04
CA GLU A 106 -18.72 -11.66 -17.27
C GLU A 106 -17.91 -12.97 -17.26
N GLY A 107 -16.67 -12.90 -16.78
CA GLY A 107 -15.73 -14.01 -16.65
C GLY A 107 -14.45 -13.57 -15.91
N LEU A 108 -13.60 -14.54 -15.60
CA LEU A 108 -12.34 -14.32 -14.88
C LEU A 108 -11.16 -14.55 -15.82
N THR A 109 -10.20 -13.63 -15.81
CA THR A 109 -8.99 -13.70 -16.62
C THR A 109 -7.78 -13.33 -15.78
N ALA A 110 -6.71 -14.10 -15.92
CA ALA A 110 -5.41 -13.85 -15.31
C ALA A 110 -4.27 -14.32 -16.22
N PHE A 111 -3.03 -14.02 -15.85
CA PHE A 111 -1.83 -14.54 -16.51
C PHE A 111 -0.75 -14.83 -15.47
N ALA A 112 0.15 -15.76 -15.77
CA ALA A 112 1.21 -16.16 -14.86
C ALA A 112 2.36 -16.83 -15.62
N THR A 113 3.50 -16.98 -14.96
CA THR A 113 4.61 -17.84 -15.36
C THR A 113 4.56 -19.22 -14.67
N PRO A 114 5.23 -20.26 -15.19
CA PRO A 114 5.52 -21.46 -14.41
C PRO A 114 6.12 -21.17 -13.02
N GLY A 115 5.57 -21.80 -11.98
CA GLY A 115 5.98 -21.63 -10.59
C GLY A 115 5.38 -20.44 -9.85
N GLU A 116 4.62 -19.56 -10.52
CA GLU A 116 3.91 -18.43 -9.89
C GLU A 116 2.56 -18.86 -9.29
N PHE A 117 2.10 -18.10 -8.30
CA PHE A 117 0.79 -18.22 -7.69
C PHE A 117 -0.04 -17.02 -8.17
N GLU A 118 -1.09 -17.23 -8.95
CA GLU A 118 -1.86 -16.12 -9.51
C GLU A 118 -3.28 -16.08 -8.92
N PRO A 119 -3.64 -15.02 -8.19
CA PRO A 119 -4.94 -14.87 -7.57
C PRO A 119 -5.93 -14.21 -8.51
N VAL A 120 -7.12 -14.77 -8.60
CA VAL A 120 -8.28 -14.14 -9.22
C VAL A 120 -9.47 -14.19 -8.27
N THR A 121 -10.13 -13.05 -8.11
CA THR A 121 -11.23 -12.92 -7.14
C THR A 121 -12.53 -12.59 -7.84
N PHE A 122 -13.63 -13.03 -7.23
CA PHE A 122 -14.96 -12.52 -7.53
C PHE A 122 -15.74 -12.33 -6.23
N SER A 123 -16.80 -11.55 -6.31
CA SER A 123 -17.64 -11.20 -5.17
C SER A 123 -19.10 -11.44 -5.47
N ILE A 124 -19.87 -11.66 -4.40
CA ILE A 124 -21.29 -11.95 -4.43
C ILE A 124 -21.98 -10.89 -3.58
N TYR A 125 -22.96 -10.19 -4.16
CA TYR A 125 -23.88 -9.32 -3.43
C TYR A 125 -25.23 -10.05 -3.28
N PRO A 126 -25.59 -10.54 -2.08
CA PRO A 126 -26.86 -11.23 -1.86
C PRO A 126 -28.07 -10.29 -1.93
N THR A 127 -29.10 -10.63 -2.70
CA THR A 127 -30.40 -9.91 -2.70
C THR A 127 -31.46 -10.62 -1.83
N ARG A 128 -31.12 -11.80 -1.31
CA ARG A 128 -31.83 -12.59 -0.31
C ARG A 128 -30.80 -13.30 0.55
N ASP A 129 -31.25 -13.94 1.63
CA ASP A 129 -30.39 -14.85 2.38
C ASP A 129 -29.92 -16.01 1.48
N LEU A 130 -28.61 -16.26 1.46
CA LEU A 130 -27.99 -17.39 0.79
C LEU A 130 -27.72 -18.48 1.83
N ARG A 131 -28.09 -19.72 1.50
CA ARG A 131 -27.94 -20.87 2.39
C ARG A 131 -27.02 -21.91 1.76
N ASN A 132 -26.01 -22.33 2.52
CA ASN A 132 -25.03 -23.31 2.09
C ASN A 132 -24.48 -23.01 0.68
N LEU A 133 -24.15 -21.74 0.43
CA LEU A 133 -23.47 -21.31 -0.77
C LEU A 133 -22.14 -22.09 -0.92
N ARG A 134 -21.92 -22.65 -2.09
CA ARG A 134 -20.75 -23.46 -2.44
C ARG A 134 -20.09 -22.88 -3.68
N VAL A 135 -18.77 -22.94 -3.70
CA VAL A 135 -17.93 -22.53 -4.84
C VAL A 135 -16.93 -23.64 -5.12
N ARG A 136 -16.84 -24.06 -6.38
CA ARG A 136 -15.86 -25.04 -6.86
C ARG A 136 -15.19 -24.55 -8.13
N VAL A 137 -13.95 -24.96 -8.35
CA VAL A 137 -13.21 -24.67 -9.58
C VAL A 137 -12.81 -26.00 -10.22
N SER A 138 -12.99 -26.10 -11.54
CA SER A 138 -12.48 -27.26 -12.31
C SER A 138 -10.96 -27.20 -12.42
N SER A 139 -10.34 -28.28 -12.92
CA SER A 139 -9.01 -28.15 -13.52
C SER A 139 -9.02 -27.08 -14.62
N LEU A 140 -7.88 -26.44 -14.84
CA LEU A 140 -7.68 -25.54 -15.98
C LEU A 140 -6.96 -26.33 -17.06
N VAL A 141 -7.50 -26.35 -18.28
CA VAL A 141 -7.03 -27.23 -19.36
C VAL A 141 -6.62 -26.41 -20.58
N SER A 142 -5.49 -26.78 -21.19
CA SER A 142 -5.04 -26.30 -22.51
C SER A 142 -4.94 -27.46 -23.51
N ASP A 143 -4.62 -27.20 -24.79
CA ASP A 143 -4.65 -28.18 -25.90
C ASP A 143 -3.68 -29.40 -25.75
N GLY A 144 -2.97 -29.53 -24.63
CA GLY A 144 -2.17 -30.71 -24.31
C GLY A 144 -1.65 -30.79 -22.87
N ASP A 145 -2.14 -29.93 -21.97
CA ASP A 145 -1.66 -29.83 -20.61
C ASP A 145 -2.79 -29.44 -19.64
N GLU A 146 -2.61 -29.72 -18.35
CA GLU A 146 -3.62 -29.52 -17.31
C GLU A 146 -2.98 -28.94 -16.04
N ILE A 147 -3.54 -27.86 -15.53
CA ILE A 147 -3.35 -27.44 -14.14
C ILE A 147 -4.49 -28.10 -13.34
N PRO A 148 -4.19 -29.13 -12.53
CA PRO A 148 -5.22 -29.90 -11.86
C PRO A 148 -5.93 -29.04 -10.81
N ALA A 149 -7.21 -29.36 -10.54
CA ALA A 149 -7.99 -28.65 -9.53
C ALA A 149 -7.32 -28.63 -8.12
N SER A 150 -6.45 -29.59 -7.82
CA SER A 150 -5.66 -29.61 -6.57
C SER A 150 -4.65 -28.47 -6.45
N ASP A 151 -4.23 -27.89 -7.58
CA ASP A 151 -3.34 -26.72 -7.64
C ASP A 151 -4.14 -25.41 -7.71
N VAL A 152 -5.47 -25.47 -7.66
CA VAL A 152 -6.34 -24.30 -7.60
C VAL A 152 -7.02 -24.24 -6.23
N THR A 153 -6.61 -23.28 -5.42
CA THR A 153 -7.17 -23.13 -4.08
C THR A 153 -8.34 -22.14 -4.07
N VAL A 154 -9.40 -22.48 -3.32
CA VAL A 154 -10.59 -21.63 -3.15
C VAL A 154 -10.71 -21.24 -1.68
N ARG A 155 -10.75 -19.94 -1.41
CA ARG A 155 -10.89 -19.37 -0.07
C ARG A 155 -11.97 -18.29 -0.03
N LEU A 156 -12.52 -18.06 1.15
CA LEU A 156 -13.42 -16.96 1.45
C LEU A 156 -12.65 -15.88 2.22
N ALA A 157 -12.72 -14.63 1.79
CA ALA A 157 -12.25 -13.51 2.59
C ALA A 157 -13.29 -13.21 3.68
N THR A 158 -12.98 -13.64 4.90
CA THR A 158 -13.88 -13.56 6.06
C THR A 158 -13.76 -12.21 6.77
N TYR A 159 -14.88 -11.76 7.35
CA TYR A 159 -14.95 -10.50 8.09
C TYR A 159 -14.66 -10.71 9.57
N TRP A 160 -13.69 -9.95 10.08
CA TRP A 160 -13.27 -9.96 11.47
C TRP A 160 -13.42 -8.59 12.10
N ASP A 161 -13.75 -8.56 13.39
CA ASP A 161 -13.89 -7.33 14.17
C ASP A 161 -12.51 -6.81 14.58
N VAL A 162 -11.93 -5.93 13.77
CA VAL A 162 -10.57 -5.41 13.97
C VAL A 162 -10.63 -4.02 14.58
N GLY A 163 -9.81 -3.74 15.60
CA GLY A 163 -9.67 -2.40 16.18
C GLY A 163 -9.29 -1.40 15.08
N TYR A 164 -9.99 -0.27 15.00
CA TYR A 164 -9.90 0.64 13.86
C TYR A 164 -9.87 2.11 14.32
N PRO A 165 -9.10 3.03 13.70
CA PRO A 165 -8.31 2.88 12.46
C PRO A 165 -6.90 2.32 12.64
N ARG A 166 -6.43 2.12 13.87
CA ARG A 166 -5.06 1.70 14.16
C ARG A 166 -5.05 0.48 15.07
N TYR A 167 -3.91 -0.19 15.13
CA TYR A 167 -3.71 -1.32 16.04
C TYR A 167 -3.86 -0.98 17.53
N THR A 168 -3.78 0.30 17.88
CA THR A 168 -3.93 0.82 19.24
C THR A 168 -5.37 1.18 19.62
N SER A 169 -6.33 1.09 18.69
CA SER A 169 -7.75 1.38 18.96
C SER A 169 -8.34 0.41 19.98
N ARG A 170 -9.03 0.94 21.00
CA ARG A 170 -9.51 0.18 22.19
C ARG A 170 -10.99 0.40 22.53
N ASP A 171 -11.68 1.20 21.75
CA ASP A 171 -13.08 1.62 21.92
C ASP A 171 -13.85 1.61 20.60
N THR A 172 -13.17 1.34 19.49
CA THR A 172 -13.69 1.40 18.14
C THR A 172 -13.16 0.23 17.31
N TYR A 173 -14.00 -0.32 16.45
CA TYR A 173 -13.65 -1.45 15.57
C TYR A 173 -14.35 -1.35 14.22
N ARG A 174 -13.90 -2.13 13.25
CA ARG A 174 -14.56 -2.30 11.96
C ARG A 174 -14.62 -3.77 11.58
N ARG A 175 -15.78 -4.22 11.08
CA ARG A 175 -15.93 -5.51 10.39
C ARG A 175 -15.13 -5.51 9.09
N THR A 176 -14.01 -6.21 9.07
CA THR A 176 -12.95 -6.03 8.08
C THR A 176 -12.62 -7.34 7.36
N PRO A 177 -12.48 -7.37 6.03
CA PRO A 177 -12.00 -8.57 5.33
C PRO A 177 -10.53 -8.82 5.71
N GLU A 178 -10.29 -9.80 6.59
CA GLU A 178 -8.99 -10.02 7.23
C GLU A 178 -8.37 -11.36 6.83
N LEU A 179 -9.09 -12.48 6.97
CA LEU A 179 -8.52 -13.81 6.77
C LEU A 179 -9.08 -14.52 5.53
N LEU A 180 -8.20 -15.20 4.79
CA LEU A 180 -8.54 -16.09 3.69
C LEU A 180 -8.75 -17.51 4.21
N GLU A 181 -9.98 -17.85 4.60
CA GLU A 181 -10.32 -19.17 5.14
C GLU A 181 -10.68 -20.17 4.03
N ARG A 182 -10.24 -21.42 4.17
CA ARG A 182 -10.73 -22.52 3.32
C ARG A 182 -12.14 -22.92 3.73
N VAL A 183 -13.11 -22.44 2.97
CA VAL A 183 -14.54 -22.68 3.19
C VAL A 183 -15.11 -23.45 2.00
N THR A 184 -15.80 -24.56 2.29
CA THR A 184 -16.54 -25.33 1.27
C THR A 184 -18.04 -25.05 1.30
N SER A 185 -18.56 -24.45 2.38
CA SER A 185 -19.93 -23.96 2.47
C SER A 185 -20.06 -22.71 3.34
N HIS A 186 -20.78 -21.69 2.87
CA HIS A 186 -21.01 -20.44 3.60
C HIS A 186 -22.48 -20.01 3.50
N SER A 187 -23.01 -19.37 4.54
CA SER A 187 -24.35 -18.76 4.48
C SER A 187 -24.22 -17.29 4.86
N SER A 188 -24.91 -16.42 4.13
CA SER A 188 -24.83 -14.97 4.31
C SER A 188 -26.22 -14.35 4.22
N PRO A 189 -26.53 -13.33 5.03
CA PRO A 189 -27.80 -12.61 4.92
C PRO A 189 -27.87 -11.75 3.66
N ALA A 190 -29.08 -11.32 3.31
CA ALA A 190 -29.28 -10.32 2.26
C ALA A 190 -28.46 -9.04 2.54
N GLY A 191 -27.79 -8.51 1.51
CA GLY A 191 -27.00 -7.28 1.59
C GLY A 191 -25.59 -7.42 2.17
N GLU A 192 -25.20 -8.59 2.71
CA GLU A 192 -23.83 -8.81 3.20
C GLU A 192 -22.95 -9.45 2.12
N CYS A 193 -22.11 -8.63 1.47
CA CYS A 193 -21.21 -9.06 0.40
C CYS A 193 -20.28 -10.18 0.83
N GLN A 194 -19.91 -11.07 -0.10
CA GLN A 194 -18.91 -12.12 0.13
C GLN A 194 -17.86 -12.08 -0.97
N ARG A 195 -16.58 -12.21 -0.63
CA ARG A 195 -15.48 -12.24 -1.62
C ARG A 195 -14.79 -13.60 -1.61
N TRP A 196 -14.77 -14.24 -2.78
CA TRP A 196 -14.09 -15.51 -3.01
C TRP A 196 -12.74 -15.27 -3.69
N TRP A 197 -11.71 -15.93 -3.15
CA TRP A 197 -10.33 -15.84 -3.58
C TRP A 197 -9.89 -17.16 -4.18
N ILE A 198 -9.55 -17.15 -5.47
CA ILE A 198 -9.11 -18.33 -6.21
C ILE A 198 -7.64 -18.12 -6.55
N THR A 199 -6.74 -18.93 -6.01
CA THR A 199 -5.31 -18.85 -6.34
C THR A 199 -4.91 -20.09 -7.13
N ALA A 200 -4.46 -19.89 -8.36
CA ALA A 200 -3.88 -20.95 -9.19
C ALA A 200 -2.37 -21.01 -8.93
N ARG A 201 -1.88 -22.16 -8.48
CA ARG A 201 -0.45 -22.47 -8.42
C ARG A 201 -0.06 -23.07 -9.76
N VAL A 202 0.71 -22.35 -10.57
CA VAL A 202 1.14 -22.85 -11.87
C VAL A 202 2.29 -23.84 -11.66
N PRO A 203 2.19 -25.10 -12.13
CA PRO A 203 3.29 -26.05 -12.06
C PRO A 203 4.58 -25.50 -12.70
N GLU A 204 5.75 -25.87 -12.17
CA GLU A 204 7.04 -25.38 -12.69
C GLU A 204 7.32 -25.84 -14.13
N ASP A 205 6.69 -26.94 -14.56
CA ASP A 205 6.80 -27.53 -15.89
C ASP A 205 5.58 -27.28 -16.79
N ALA A 206 4.64 -26.42 -16.36
CA ALA A 206 3.46 -26.08 -17.13
C ALA A 206 3.84 -25.52 -18.51
N ALA A 207 3.17 -26.02 -19.55
CA ALA A 207 3.40 -25.54 -20.91
C ALA A 207 2.85 -24.11 -21.09
N PRO A 208 3.50 -23.25 -21.91
CA PRO A 208 2.89 -21.97 -22.27
C PRO A 208 1.59 -22.19 -23.05
N GLY A 209 0.55 -21.42 -22.74
CA GLY A 209 -0.75 -21.59 -23.37
C GLY A 209 -1.90 -20.91 -22.64
N LEU A 210 -3.10 -20.99 -23.21
CA LEU A 210 -4.32 -20.52 -22.58
C LEU A 210 -5.06 -21.67 -21.93
N TYR A 211 -5.04 -21.72 -20.61
CA TYR A 211 -5.75 -22.71 -19.82
C TYR A 211 -7.15 -22.20 -19.49
N ARG A 212 -8.16 -23.06 -19.66
CA ARG A 212 -9.56 -22.71 -19.44
C ARG A 212 -10.20 -23.66 -18.44
N GLY A 213 -11.05 -23.10 -17.59
CA GLY A 213 -11.84 -23.85 -16.62
C GLY A 213 -13.17 -23.18 -16.33
N THR A 214 -13.83 -23.64 -15.26
CA THR A 214 -15.10 -23.07 -14.80
C THR A 214 -15.14 -23.01 -13.28
N VAL A 215 -15.51 -21.84 -12.75
CA VAL A 215 -15.91 -21.68 -11.36
C VAL A 215 -17.42 -21.92 -11.28
N THR A 216 -17.86 -22.84 -10.45
CA THR A 216 -19.27 -23.19 -10.27
C THR A 216 -19.76 -22.68 -8.92
N VAL A 217 -20.83 -21.88 -8.93
CA VAL A 217 -21.42 -21.23 -7.74
C VAL A 217 -22.89 -21.61 -7.59
N TRP A 218 -23.29 -22.09 -6.42
CA TRP A 218 -24.70 -22.41 -6.14
C TRP A 218 -25.00 -22.36 -4.64
N ASP A 219 -26.26 -22.11 -4.31
CA ASP A 219 -26.80 -22.16 -2.95
C ASP A 219 -28.10 -22.98 -2.94
N ASP A 220 -28.65 -23.27 -1.76
CA ASP A 220 -29.85 -24.12 -1.65
C ASP A 220 -31.14 -23.42 -2.11
N GLY A 221 -31.13 -22.09 -2.28
CA GLY A 221 -32.30 -21.29 -2.65
C GLY A 221 -32.56 -21.17 -4.16
N TYR A 222 -31.69 -21.69 -5.02
CA TYR A 222 -31.83 -21.67 -6.47
C TYR A 222 -31.55 -23.06 -7.06
N ASP A 223 -32.41 -23.54 -7.97
CA ASP A 223 -32.37 -24.92 -8.48
C ASP A 223 -31.28 -25.18 -9.54
N ARG A 224 -30.41 -24.20 -9.77
CA ARG A 224 -29.34 -24.24 -10.78
C ARG A 224 -28.06 -23.63 -10.21
N ALA A 225 -26.94 -24.00 -10.80
CA ALA A 225 -25.65 -23.37 -10.54
C ALA A 225 -25.33 -22.32 -11.61
N VAL A 226 -24.43 -21.39 -11.27
CA VAL A 226 -23.80 -20.46 -12.22
C VAL A 226 -22.39 -20.94 -12.51
N GLY A 227 -22.08 -21.16 -13.78
CA GLY A 227 -20.72 -21.35 -14.28
C GLY A 227 -20.13 -20.00 -14.70
N ILE A 228 -19.08 -19.59 -13.99
CA ILE A 228 -18.24 -18.44 -14.34
C ILE A 228 -17.03 -19.00 -15.10
N PRO A 229 -16.81 -18.59 -16.36
CA PRO A 229 -15.64 -19.02 -17.10
C PRO A 229 -14.37 -18.39 -16.50
N ILE A 230 -13.31 -19.19 -16.36
CA ILE A 230 -11.99 -18.73 -15.93
C ILE A 230 -10.96 -19.07 -17.01
N ALA A 231 -10.08 -18.11 -17.32
CA ALA A 231 -8.99 -18.28 -18.26
C ALA A 231 -7.68 -17.80 -17.63
N LEU A 232 -6.63 -18.62 -17.74
CA LEU A 232 -5.29 -18.32 -17.26
C LEU A 232 -4.30 -18.45 -18.42
N ARG A 233 -3.59 -17.37 -18.75
CA ARG A 233 -2.48 -17.41 -19.70
C ARG A 233 -1.20 -17.82 -18.98
N VAL A 234 -0.63 -18.97 -19.31
CA VAL A 234 0.70 -19.37 -18.86
C VAL A 234 1.73 -18.90 -19.89
N LEU A 235 2.73 -18.13 -19.44
CA LEU A 235 3.80 -17.54 -20.24
C LEU A 235 5.01 -18.49 -20.38
N GLY A 236 5.82 -18.30 -21.41
CA GLY A 236 6.89 -19.24 -21.80
C GLY A 236 8.23 -19.11 -21.07
N PHE A 237 8.29 -18.53 -19.87
CA PHE A 237 9.55 -18.29 -19.15
C PHE A 237 9.32 -18.28 -17.64
N PRO A 238 10.25 -18.76 -16.79
CA PRO A 238 10.19 -18.61 -15.32
C PRO A 238 10.63 -17.20 -14.88
N LEU A 239 10.13 -16.76 -13.72
CA LEU A 239 10.54 -15.50 -13.11
C LEU A 239 11.84 -15.60 -12.30
N LEU A 240 12.74 -14.64 -12.51
CA LEU A 240 13.97 -14.46 -11.75
C LEU A 240 13.75 -13.50 -10.56
N SER A 241 14.48 -13.73 -9.48
CA SER A 241 14.56 -12.79 -8.34
C SER A 241 15.84 -11.96 -8.43
N ASP A 242 15.75 -10.69 -8.06
CA ASP A 242 16.93 -9.83 -7.90
C ASP A 242 17.76 -10.32 -6.70
N PRO A 243 19.02 -10.75 -6.91
CA PRO A 243 19.83 -11.31 -5.83
C PRO A 243 20.24 -10.29 -4.76
N ALA A 244 20.04 -8.99 -4.99
CA ALA A 244 20.29 -7.93 -4.01
C ALA A 244 19.04 -7.50 -3.22
N LYS A 245 17.88 -8.11 -3.50
CA LYS A 245 16.60 -7.79 -2.86
C LYS A 245 16.12 -8.99 -2.06
N HIS A 246 15.74 -8.74 -0.81
CA HIS A 246 15.32 -9.76 0.13
C HIS A 246 14.01 -9.39 0.81
N TYR A 247 13.23 -10.41 1.12
CA TYR A 247 11.95 -10.30 1.81
C TYR A 247 12.02 -11.19 3.04
N SER A 248 11.94 -10.57 4.21
CA SER A 248 11.98 -11.20 5.53
C SER A 248 10.80 -10.67 6.37
N VAL A 249 10.68 -11.13 7.62
CA VAL A 249 9.67 -10.70 8.59
C VAL A 249 10.21 -10.90 10.00
N TYR A 250 9.69 -10.14 10.96
CA TYR A 250 9.87 -10.51 12.37
C TYR A 250 9.01 -11.74 12.70
N TYR A 251 9.60 -12.72 13.37
CA TYR A 251 8.92 -13.98 13.66
C TYR A 251 9.05 -14.39 15.13
N TYR A 252 7.92 -14.82 15.69
CA TYR A 252 7.85 -15.39 17.03
C TYR A 252 7.75 -16.90 16.89
N THR A 253 8.91 -17.57 16.90
CA THR A 253 8.98 -19.03 16.91
C THR A 253 8.10 -19.58 18.02
N ARG A 254 7.33 -20.62 17.69
CA ARG A 254 6.45 -21.31 18.64
C ARG A 254 5.55 -20.32 19.42
N ASN A 255 4.82 -19.49 18.67
CA ASN A 255 3.92 -18.46 19.20
C ASN A 255 3.03 -19.00 20.35
N ARG A 256 3.17 -18.38 21.53
CA ARG A 256 2.54 -18.82 22.78
C ARG A 256 1.02 -18.71 22.80
N VAL A 257 0.43 -17.86 21.96
CA VAL A 257 -1.03 -17.71 21.85
C VAL A 257 -1.58 -18.76 20.90
N GLN A 258 -0.98 -18.92 19.73
CA GLN A 258 -1.48 -19.85 18.69
C GLN A 258 -1.30 -21.32 19.10
N PHE A 259 -0.24 -21.61 19.83
CA PHE A 259 0.10 -22.96 20.30
C PHE A 259 -0.22 -23.20 21.77
N ALA A 260 -1.00 -22.31 22.40
CA ALA A 260 -1.53 -22.56 23.73
C ALA A 260 -2.27 -23.91 23.74
N ASP A 261 -1.91 -24.77 24.70
CA ASP A 261 -2.52 -26.08 24.92
C ASP A 261 -2.42 -27.08 23.75
N LYS A 262 -1.56 -26.84 22.75
CA LYS A 262 -1.30 -27.77 21.64
C LYS A 262 -0.17 -28.75 21.99
N ASP A 263 -0.25 -29.97 21.48
CA ASP A 263 0.83 -30.95 21.63
C ASP A 263 1.99 -30.70 20.64
N GLU A 264 3.14 -31.32 20.91
CA GLU A 264 4.35 -31.11 20.12
C GLU A 264 4.21 -31.55 18.65
N ASP A 265 3.42 -32.59 18.39
CA ASP A 265 3.19 -33.07 17.02
C ASP A 265 2.37 -32.08 16.21
N PHE A 266 1.37 -31.44 16.83
CA PHE A 266 0.64 -30.33 16.23
C PHE A 266 1.56 -29.15 15.95
N VAL A 267 2.33 -28.70 16.95
CA VAL A 267 3.22 -27.54 16.81
C VAL A 267 4.22 -27.75 15.69
N ARG A 268 4.92 -28.90 15.66
CA ARG A 268 5.88 -29.22 14.59
C ARG A 268 5.23 -29.18 13.20
N ARG A 269 4.04 -29.75 13.03
CA ARG A 269 3.32 -29.71 11.74
C ARG A 269 2.90 -28.29 11.36
N ALA A 270 2.38 -27.53 12.31
CA ALA A 270 1.93 -26.16 12.06
C ALA A 270 3.10 -25.23 11.71
N THR A 271 4.23 -25.33 12.42
CA THR A 271 5.43 -24.53 12.13
C THR A 271 6.06 -24.90 10.79
N ALA A 272 6.09 -26.18 10.41
CA ALA A 272 6.48 -26.57 9.05
C ALA A 272 5.55 -25.98 7.97
N ASN A 273 4.24 -25.92 8.24
CA ASN A 273 3.29 -25.25 7.35
C ASN A 273 3.51 -23.73 7.31
N GLU A 274 3.88 -23.08 8.42
CA GLU A 274 4.26 -21.66 8.44
C GLU A 274 5.47 -21.39 7.56
N HIS A 275 6.55 -22.17 7.69
CA HIS A 275 7.74 -22.00 6.86
C HIS A 275 7.43 -22.14 5.37
N LYS A 276 6.60 -23.13 5.01
CA LYS A 276 6.12 -23.28 3.64
C LYS A 276 5.28 -22.08 3.18
N ALA A 277 4.35 -21.62 4.01
CA ALA A 277 3.48 -20.49 3.68
C ALA A 277 4.27 -19.18 3.53
N MET A 278 5.31 -18.96 4.33
CA MET A 278 6.23 -17.84 4.19
C MET A 278 6.87 -17.83 2.79
N VAL A 279 7.43 -18.96 2.35
CA VAL A 279 8.04 -19.10 1.02
C VAL A 279 7.00 -18.91 -0.09
N ASP A 280 5.84 -19.56 0.03
CA ASP A 280 4.75 -19.44 -0.96
C ASP A 280 4.23 -17.98 -1.04
N LEU A 281 4.30 -17.19 0.04
CA LEU A 281 3.93 -15.77 0.10
C LEU A 281 5.10 -14.81 -0.19
N GLY A 282 6.26 -15.34 -0.61
CA GLY A 282 7.37 -14.54 -1.12
C GLY A 282 8.45 -14.15 -0.11
N ILE A 283 8.43 -14.70 1.10
CA ILE A 283 9.53 -14.54 2.07
C ILE A 283 10.67 -15.47 1.66
N ASP A 284 11.79 -14.89 1.24
CA ASP A 284 12.97 -15.62 0.76
C ASP A 284 14.17 -15.55 1.69
N MET A 285 14.26 -14.51 2.53
CA MET A 285 15.27 -14.43 3.57
C MET A 285 14.70 -14.93 4.90
N CYS A 286 15.49 -15.68 5.67
CA CYS A 286 15.06 -16.20 6.97
C CYS A 286 14.48 -15.08 7.85
N PRO A 287 13.37 -15.33 8.56
CA PRO A 287 12.79 -14.36 9.46
C PRO A 287 13.65 -14.15 10.72
N THR A 288 13.30 -13.16 11.54
CA THR A 288 14.07 -12.89 12.76
C THR A 288 14.01 -14.06 13.75
N LEU A 289 15.14 -14.35 14.38
CA LEU A 289 15.23 -15.28 15.51
C LEU A 289 15.69 -14.55 16.77
N ASN A 290 15.18 -14.95 17.93
CA ASN A 290 15.59 -14.33 19.20
C ASN A 290 16.87 -14.97 19.72
N LEU A 291 17.78 -14.17 20.26
CA LEU A 291 18.91 -14.69 21.04
C LEU A 291 18.48 -14.89 22.50
N ARG A 292 19.10 -15.86 23.16
CA ARG A 292 18.92 -16.12 24.60
C ARG A 292 20.25 -16.47 25.26
N VAL A 293 20.28 -16.39 26.59
CA VAL A 293 21.35 -16.94 27.41
C VAL A 293 20.89 -18.32 27.90
N ASP A 294 21.68 -19.36 27.65
CA ASP A 294 21.41 -20.74 28.10
C ASP A 294 21.73 -20.95 29.59
N GLU A 295 21.46 -22.15 30.10
CA GLU A 295 21.68 -22.49 31.51
C GLU A 295 23.17 -22.42 31.93
N GLU A 296 24.09 -22.54 30.96
CA GLU A 296 25.53 -22.39 31.17
C GLU A 296 26.04 -20.96 30.99
N GLY A 297 25.15 -19.99 30.74
CA GLY A 297 25.51 -18.58 30.58
C GLY A 297 26.04 -18.22 29.19
N ARG A 298 25.85 -19.08 28.18
CA ARG A 298 26.29 -18.85 26.78
C ARG A 298 25.16 -18.24 25.96
N VAL A 299 25.51 -17.39 25.00
CA VAL A 299 24.55 -16.84 24.05
C VAL A 299 24.29 -17.85 22.94
N THR A 300 23.01 -18.15 22.70
CA THR A 300 22.56 -19.04 21.62
C THR A 300 21.33 -18.47 20.92
N VAL A 301 21.02 -18.99 19.74
CA VAL A 301 19.75 -18.76 19.05
C VAL A 301 18.66 -19.55 19.77
N GLN A 302 17.55 -18.89 20.11
CA GLN A 302 16.35 -19.51 20.65
C GLN A 302 15.71 -20.38 19.56
N ASP A 303 15.28 -21.59 19.94
CA ASP A 303 14.64 -22.55 19.03
C ASP A 303 15.48 -22.82 17.77
N SER A 304 16.81 -22.96 17.94
CA SER A 304 17.78 -23.07 16.84
C SER A 304 17.55 -24.25 15.88
N ASP A 305 16.76 -25.24 16.27
CA ASP A 305 16.40 -26.37 15.40
C ASP A 305 15.47 -25.90 14.27
N GLU A 306 14.64 -24.87 14.51
CA GLU A 306 13.75 -24.26 13.51
C GLU A 306 14.53 -23.64 12.34
N LEU A 307 15.75 -23.15 12.59
CA LEU A 307 16.59 -22.58 11.54
C LEU A 307 16.90 -23.60 10.44
N GLY A 308 17.17 -24.86 10.83
CA GLY A 308 17.40 -25.93 9.85
C GLY A 308 16.16 -26.19 9.00
N GLU A 309 14.97 -26.10 9.58
CA GLU A 309 13.70 -26.28 8.89
C GLU A 309 13.40 -25.10 7.94
N MET A 310 13.68 -23.86 8.34
CA MET A 310 13.54 -22.67 7.49
C MET A 310 14.43 -22.77 6.24
N LEU A 311 15.69 -23.15 6.41
CA LEU A 311 16.62 -23.35 5.30
C LEU A 311 16.18 -24.50 4.39
N ALA A 312 15.67 -25.59 4.97
CA ALA A 312 15.13 -26.72 4.20
C ALA A 312 13.85 -26.37 3.44
N ALA A 313 13.05 -25.42 3.93
CA ALA A 313 11.87 -24.90 3.25
C ALA A 313 12.21 -24.01 2.05
N GLY A 314 13.45 -23.51 1.94
CA GLY A 314 13.94 -22.72 0.82
C GLY A 314 14.32 -21.28 1.15
N MET A 315 14.26 -20.87 2.43
CA MET A 315 14.72 -19.55 2.85
C MET A 315 16.26 -19.50 2.89
N THR A 316 16.82 -18.30 2.70
CA THR A 316 18.26 -18.07 2.64
C THR A 316 18.75 -17.13 3.75
N GLY A 317 20.06 -17.20 4.02
CA GLY A 317 20.73 -16.18 4.83
C GLY A 317 20.93 -14.85 4.07
N PRO A 318 21.34 -13.77 4.74
CA PRO A 318 21.71 -13.74 6.16
C PRO A 318 20.51 -13.94 7.12
N ILE A 319 20.78 -14.26 8.38
CA ILE A 319 19.75 -14.52 9.39
C ILE A 319 19.72 -13.34 10.37
N PRO A 320 18.63 -12.56 10.40
CA PRO A 320 18.50 -11.48 11.37
C PRO A 320 18.22 -12.05 12.76
N VAL A 321 18.94 -11.57 13.77
CA VAL A 321 18.79 -12.03 15.16
C VAL A 321 18.58 -10.87 16.13
N MET A 322 17.66 -11.06 17.09
CA MET A 322 17.32 -10.07 18.10
C MET A 322 18.13 -10.31 19.39
N GLY A 323 19.00 -9.37 19.74
CA GLY A 323 19.88 -9.46 20.91
C GLY A 323 19.30 -8.94 22.23
N GLY A 324 18.12 -8.32 22.21
CA GLY A 324 17.59 -7.58 23.36
C GLY A 324 17.49 -8.38 24.66
N ASN A 325 17.15 -9.67 24.58
CA ASN A 325 17.09 -10.56 25.76
C ASN A 325 18.47 -10.79 26.39
N VAL A 326 19.51 -10.95 25.57
CA VAL A 326 20.90 -11.11 26.02
C VAL A 326 21.38 -9.83 26.68
N ILE A 327 21.14 -8.69 26.04
CA ILE A 327 21.56 -7.40 26.60
C ILE A 327 20.84 -7.10 27.91
N ALA A 328 19.54 -7.41 28.01
CA ALA A 328 18.78 -7.23 29.24
C ALA A 328 19.25 -8.16 30.38
N ALA A 329 19.69 -9.39 30.06
CA ALA A 329 20.29 -10.28 31.05
C ALA A 329 21.61 -9.71 31.59
N LEU A 330 22.52 -9.33 30.70
CA LEU A 330 23.81 -8.76 31.08
C LEU A 330 23.66 -7.44 31.86
N TYR A 331 22.74 -6.56 31.44
CA TYR A 331 22.49 -5.29 32.11
C TYR A 331 22.02 -5.49 33.55
N ARG A 332 21.09 -6.43 33.78
CA ARG A 332 20.61 -6.75 35.14
C ARG A 332 21.71 -7.31 36.04
N GLU A 333 22.67 -8.05 35.48
CA GLU A 333 23.78 -8.61 36.24
C GLU A 333 24.84 -7.57 36.60
N THR A 334 25.17 -6.65 35.68
CA THR A 334 26.21 -5.64 35.89
C THR A 334 25.69 -4.34 36.53
N THR A 335 24.39 -4.13 36.47
CA THR A 335 23.70 -2.92 36.94
C THR A 335 22.49 -3.31 37.80
N PRO A 336 22.67 -4.01 38.93
CA PRO A 336 21.58 -4.60 39.71
C PRO A 336 20.60 -3.56 40.30
N ASP A 337 21.07 -2.33 40.53
CA ASP A 337 20.26 -1.23 41.03
C ASP A 337 19.57 -0.43 39.90
N GLY A 338 19.86 -0.74 38.64
CA GLY A 338 19.29 -0.07 37.48
C GLY A 338 18.03 -0.75 36.96
N THR A 339 17.12 0.04 36.41
CA THR A 339 15.91 -0.41 35.74
C THR A 339 15.96 -0.15 34.23
N ARG A 340 15.15 -0.90 33.46
CA ARG A 340 15.02 -0.78 32.01
C ARG A 340 13.54 -0.70 31.63
N GLY A 341 13.11 0.45 31.11
CA GLY A 341 11.79 0.68 30.53
C GLY A 341 11.69 0.29 29.04
N SER A 342 10.60 0.72 28.39
CA SER A 342 10.44 0.61 26.93
C SER A 342 11.53 1.39 26.19
N HIS A 343 11.85 0.99 24.95
CA HIS A 343 12.82 1.69 24.10
C HIS A 343 14.18 1.93 24.78
N TRP A 344 14.58 1.00 25.65
CA TRP A 344 15.82 1.08 26.43
C TRP A 344 15.97 2.35 27.29
N LYS A 345 14.85 2.90 27.78
CA LYS A 345 14.85 3.92 28.84
C LYS A 345 15.42 3.33 30.14
N ILE A 346 16.74 3.39 30.28
CA ILE A 346 17.48 3.00 31.49
C ILE A 346 17.61 4.18 32.44
N ASP A 347 17.60 3.94 33.74
CA ASP A 347 17.82 4.99 34.76
C ASP A 347 19.29 5.12 35.21
N ALA A 348 20.11 4.09 34.94
CA ALA A 348 21.50 4.01 35.31
C ALA A 348 22.37 3.53 34.14
N MET A 349 23.50 4.20 33.90
CA MET A 349 24.47 3.72 32.92
C MET A 349 25.22 2.49 33.45
N PRO A 350 25.43 1.45 32.62
CA PRO A 350 26.18 0.28 33.06
C PRO A 350 27.69 0.60 33.19
N PRO A 351 28.43 -0.16 34.01
CA PRO A 351 29.88 -0.01 34.12
C PRO A 351 30.60 -0.46 32.83
N PRO A 352 31.85 -0.04 32.55
CA PRO A 352 32.59 -0.46 31.35
C PRO A 352 32.68 -1.99 31.14
N GLU A 353 32.76 -2.76 32.22
CA GLU A 353 32.76 -4.24 32.21
C GLU A 353 31.55 -4.81 31.44
N PHE A 354 30.40 -4.15 31.47
CA PHE A 354 29.22 -4.59 30.74
C PHE A 354 29.50 -4.73 29.24
N TYR A 355 30.12 -3.72 28.62
CA TYR A 355 30.43 -3.76 27.19
C TYR A 355 31.46 -4.83 26.87
N GLU A 356 32.46 -5.05 27.73
CA GLU A 356 33.42 -6.15 27.59
C GLU A 356 32.72 -7.52 27.64
N ARG A 357 31.74 -7.68 28.52
CA ARG A 357 30.92 -8.89 28.62
C ARG A 357 30.04 -9.08 27.39
N VAL A 358 29.44 -8.02 26.85
CA VAL A 358 28.70 -8.06 25.58
C VAL A 358 29.62 -8.55 24.47
N THR A 359 30.78 -7.93 24.26
CA THR A 359 31.73 -8.35 23.22
C THR A 359 32.14 -9.82 23.36
N LYS A 360 32.45 -10.26 24.59
CA LYS A 360 32.82 -11.67 24.84
C LYS A 360 31.66 -12.63 24.52
N ALA A 361 30.44 -12.28 24.93
CA ALA A 361 29.26 -13.10 24.72
C ALA A 361 28.95 -13.28 23.22
N PHE A 362 29.03 -12.19 22.45
CA PHE A 362 28.80 -12.20 21.01
C PHE A 362 29.94 -12.86 20.21
N ARG A 363 31.19 -12.84 20.70
CA ARG A 363 32.27 -13.67 20.12
C ARG A 363 31.96 -15.16 20.23
N GLY A 364 31.46 -15.59 21.39
CA GLY A 364 31.00 -16.96 21.60
C GLY A 364 29.85 -17.35 20.66
N LEU A 365 28.95 -16.41 20.34
CA LEU A 365 27.88 -16.64 19.36
C LEU A 365 28.43 -16.87 17.94
N ASP A 366 29.40 -16.07 17.49
CA ASP A 366 30.02 -16.29 16.16
C ASP A 366 30.85 -17.59 16.11
N GLU A 367 31.50 -17.98 17.21
CA GLU A 367 32.14 -19.30 17.34
C GLU A 367 31.13 -20.44 17.19
N LEU A 368 29.98 -20.35 17.88
CA LEU A 368 28.90 -21.32 17.76
C LEU A 368 28.33 -21.37 16.34
N ARG A 369 28.09 -20.21 15.71
CA ARG A 369 27.62 -20.13 14.32
C ARG A 369 28.58 -20.86 13.37
N ARG A 370 29.89 -20.66 13.53
CA ARG A 370 30.91 -21.36 12.73
C ARG A 370 30.94 -22.86 13.01
N GLU A 371 30.83 -23.27 14.27
CA GLU A 371 30.76 -24.68 14.66
C GLU A 371 29.55 -25.38 14.01
N LYS A 372 28.39 -24.72 14.02
CA LYS A 372 27.14 -25.23 13.45
C LYS A 372 27.05 -25.10 11.94
N GLY A 373 27.96 -24.36 11.30
CA GLY A 373 27.90 -24.08 9.87
C GLY A 373 26.69 -23.22 9.46
N TRP A 374 26.16 -22.41 10.37
CA TRP A 374 25.04 -21.52 10.07
C TRP A 374 25.46 -20.38 9.12
N PRO A 375 24.53 -19.89 8.28
CA PRO A 375 24.69 -18.64 7.54
C PRO A 375 25.10 -17.47 8.44
N GLU A 376 25.51 -16.36 7.83
CA GLU A 376 25.82 -15.12 8.56
C GLU A 376 24.65 -14.71 9.46
N LEU A 377 24.96 -14.34 10.70
CA LEU A 377 24.00 -13.73 11.61
C LEU A 377 24.18 -12.21 11.56
N ILE A 378 23.08 -11.47 11.42
CA ILE A 378 23.07 -10.00 11.51
C ILE A 378 22.24 -9.63 12.73
N CYS A 379 22.85 -8.92 13.69
CA CYS A 379 22.23 -8.68 14.98
C CYS A 379 21.60 -7.28 15.07
N CYS A 380 20.34 -7.21 15.50
CA CYS A 380 19.79 -6.02 16.15
C CYS A 380 19.90 -6.21 17.67
N PRO A 381 20.95 -5.66 18.32
CA PRO A 381 21.15 -5.86 19.75
C PRO A 381 20.10 -5.13 20.59
N LEU A 382 19.62 -3.98 20.12
CA LEU A 382 18.66 -3.13 20.81
C LEU A 382 17.63 -2.59 19.82
N ASP A 383 16.36 -2.84 20.12
CA ASP A 383 15.20 -2.35 19.37
C ASP A 383 14.84 -0.91 19.78
N GLU A 384 14.73 -0.03 18.78
CA GLU A 384 14.26 1.37 18.86
C GLU A 384 14.74 2.12 20.10
N VAL A 385 16.06 2.29 20.26
CA VAL A 385 16.65 2.98 21.42
C VAL A 385 16.21 4.44 21.44
N ASP A 386 15.68 4.88 22.59
CA ASP A 386 15.30 6.26 22.86
C ASP A 386 16.48 7.23 22.65
N ALA A 387 16.22 8.37 22.02
CA ALA A 387 17.25 9.35 21.66
C ALA A 387 18.06 9.85 22.87
N SER A 388 17.45 9.93 24.06
CA SER A 388 18.11 10.32 25.31
C SER A 388 19.13 9.28 25.81
N ARG A 389 19.08 8.06 25.26
CA ARG A 389 19.95 6.92 25.62
C ARG A 389 20.88 6.50 24.49
N LYS A 390 21.11 7.38 23.51
CA LYS A 390 21.99 7.13 22.36
C LYS A 390 23.40 6.68 22.72
N ASP A 391 23.99 7.19 23.80
CA ASP A 391 25.36 6.81 24.21
C ASP A 391 25.42 5.36 24.71
N PHE A 392 24.39 4.90 25.44
CA PHE A 392 24.25 3.50 25.83
C PHE A 392 24.06 2.62 24.59
N GLY A 393 23.15 3.03 23.70
CA GLY A 393 22.90 2.34 22.45
C GLY A 393 24.17 2.17 21.62
N ALA A 394 24.85 3.27 21.32
CA ALA A 394 26.09 3.27 20.54
C ALA A 394 27.17 2.38 21.15
N GLY A 395 27.32 2.38 22.48
CA GLY A 395 28.25 1.49 23.19
C GLY A 395 27.92 0.00 23.00
N VAL A 396 26.64 -0.37 23.06
CA VAL A 396 26.21 -1.77 22.83
C VAL A 396 26.44 -2.19 21.38
N TYR A 397 26.03 -1.36 20.41
CA TYR A 397 26.26 -1.64 18.99
C TYR A 397 27.75 -1.79 18.69
N GLN A 398 28.60 -0.92 19.24
CA GLN A 398 30.05 -1.01 19.08
C GLN A 398 30.59 -2.30 19.69
N ALA A 399 30.13 -2.69 20.89
CA ALA A 399 30.57 -3.91 21.55
C ALA A 399 30.23 -5.18 20.75
N VAL A 400 29.07 -5.22 20.08
CA VAL A 400 28.69 -6.32 19.17
C VAL A 400 29.52 -6.30 17.89
N ARG A 401 29.77 -5.12 17.31
CA ARG A 401 30.63 -4.98 16.14
C ARG A 401 32.08 -5.40 16.43
N ASP A 402 32.61 -5.07 17.60
CA ASP A 402 33.94 -5.50 18.08
C ASP A 402 34.04 -7.02 18.33
N ALA A 403 32.89 -7.70 18.39
CA ALA A 403 32.81 -9.16 18.40
C ALA A 403 32.92 -9.77 16.98
N GLY A 404 32.88 -8.95 15.93
CA GLY A 404 32.93 -9.38 14.53
C GLY A 404 31.56 -9.75 13.94
N ILE A 405 30.46 -9.36 14.59
CA ILE A 405 29.09 -9.59 14.12
C ILE A 405 28.55 -8.29 13.52
N ARG A 406 28.00 -8.38 12.31
CA ARG A 406 27.34 -7.24 11.64
C ARG A 406 26.07 -6.85 12.37
N THR A 407 25.77 -5.57 12.37
CA THR A 407 24.59 -5.04 13.07
C THR A 407 23.63 -4.34 12.12
N TYR A 408 22.33 -4.51 12.39
CA TYR A 408 21.28 -3.64 11.87
C TYR A 408 20.60 -2.91 13.02
N ILE A 409 20.17 -1.68 12.79
CA ILE A 409 19.49 -0.83 13.78
C ILE A 409 18.13 -0.41 13.26
N THR A 410 17.09 -0.49 14.09
CA THR A 410 15.76 0.09 13.84
C THR A 410 15.79 1.58 14.20
N LYS A 411 16.20 2.40 13.23
CA LYS A 411 16.29 3.86 13.37
C LYS A 411 16.37 4.50 11.99
N ASP A 412 15.63 5.59 11.79
CA ASP A 412 15.79 6.44 10.63
C ASP A 412 17.24 6.96 10.49
N PRO A 413 17.94 6.70 9.37
CA PRO A 413 19.31 7.16 9.15
C PRO A 413 19.45 8.69 9.05
N THR A 414 18.35 9.41 8.91
CA THR A 414 18.30 10.88 8.82
C THR A 414 18.07 11.57 10.16
N ALA A 415 17.70 10.81 11.20
CA ALA A 415 17.50 11.34 12.56
C ALA A 415 18.80 11.91 13.16
N LEU A 416 18.68 12.96 13.98
CA LEU A 416 19.83 13.63 14.58
C LEU A 416 20.70 12.71 15.46
N ASP A 417 20.08 11.77 16.17
CA ASP A 417 20.78 10.84 17.06
C ASP A 417 21.39 9.64 16.31
N ALA A 418 21.03 9.41 15.04
CA ALA A 418 21.64 8.38 14.20
C ALA A 418 23.17 8.57 14.06
N LEU A 419 23.65 9.81 14.12
CA LEU A 419 25.09 10.13 14.07
C LEU A 419 25.91 9.41 15.15
N ALA A 420 25.32 9.10 16.31
CA ALA A 420 26.00 8.39 17.39
C ALA A 420 26.31 6.92 17.03
N TYR A 421 25.58 6.34 16.10
CA TYR A 421 25.65 4.91 15.77
C TYR A 421 26.45 4.60 14.50
N ARG A 422 26.74 5.61 13.67
CA ARG A 422 27.31 5.47 12.31
C ARG A 422 28.55 4.56 12.22
N ASP A 423 29.41 4.60 13.22
CA ASP A 423 30.67 3.85 13.23
C ASP A 423 30.49 2.39 13.70
N ALA A 424 29.34 2.10 14.34
CA ALA A 424 29.00 0.84 14.98
C ALA A 424 27.90 0.03 14.25
N VAL A 425 27.24 0.63 13.26
CA VAL A 425 26.13 0.04 12.49
C VAL A 425 26.58 -0.33 11.08
N ASP A 426 26.10 -1.44 10.55
CA ASP A 426 26.33 -1.84 9.16
C ASP A 426 25.09 -1.67 8.27
N ILE A 427 23.90 -1.69 8.88
CA ILE A 427 22.62 -1.65 8.17
C ILE A 427 21.66 -0.69 8.88
N TRP A 428 21.17 0.30 8.17
CA TRP A 428 20.09 1.17 8.62
C TRP A 428 18.76 0.53 8.29
N CYS A 429 17.94 0.26 9.30
CA CYS A 429 16.60 -0.27 9.12
C CYS A 429 15.63 0.84 9.57
N SER A 430 14.79 1.36 8.68
CA SER A 430 13.85 2.44 9.00
C SER A 430 12.42 2.05 8.64
N GLN A 431 11.43 2.63 9.31
CA GLN A 431 10.03 2.37 8.95
C GLN A 431 9.67 2.91 7.54
N PRO A 432 10.13 4.11 7.13
CA PRO A 432 9.95 4.64 5.78
C PRO A 432 11.17 4.37 4.88
N TYR A 433 11.02 4.57 3.58
CA TYR A 433 12.13 4.75 2.64
C TYR A 433 12.77 6.14 2.78
N SER A 434 13.34 6.46 3.95
CA SER A 434 13.81 7.82 4.30
C SER A 434 15.03 8.27 3.49
N ALA A 435 16.00 7.38 3.29
CA ALA A 435 17.16 7.63 2.43
C ALA A 435 16.79 7.55 0.94
N ARG A 436 17.21 8.57 0.16
CA ARG A 436 17.01 8.61 -1.30
C ARG A 436 17.92 7.62 -2.03
N TYR A 437 17.42 7.03 -3.12
CA TYR A 437 18.14 6.08 -3.97
C TYR A 437 19.56 6.56 -4.33
N GLU A 438 19.70 7.81 -4.79
CA GLU A 438 20.98 8.36 -5.26
C GLU A 438 22.02 8.43 -4.14
N LYS A 439 21.59 8.68 -2.89
CA LYS A 439 22.48 8.66 -1.73
C LYS A 439 22.93 7.25 -1.38
N ILE A 440 22.04 6.27 -1.53
CA ILE A 440 22.33 4.87 -1.22
C ILE A 440 23.35 4.32 -2.22
N VAL A 441 23.15 4.54 -3.52
CA VAL A 441 24.04 3.99 -4.56
C VAL A 441 25.37 4.74 -4.72
N ALA A 442 25.50 5.93 -4.14
CA ALA A 442 26.74 6.71 -4.16
C ALA A 442 27.78 6.23 -3.13
N GLN A 443 27.47 5.20 -2.34
CA GLN A 443 28.32 4.68 -1.27
C GLN A 443 28.26 3.15 -1.17
N ASP A 444 29.23 2.54 -0.50
CA ASP A 444 29.38 1.09 -0.33
C ASP A 444 29.51 0.64 1.14
N ARG A 445 29.27 1.55 2.09
CA ARG A 445 29.47 1.35 3.53
C ARG A 445 28.26 0.76 4.24
N TYR A 446 27.06 1.21 3.89
CA TYR A 446 25.82 0.85 4.56
C TYR A 446 24.86 0.13 3.62
N GLU A 447 24.17 -0.86 4.17
CA GLU A 447 22.92 -1.34 3.60
C GLU A 447 21.72 -0.61 4.22
N TYR A 448 20.58 -0.69 3.53
CA TYR A 448 19.35 -0.05 3.93
C TYR A 448 18.20 -1.06 3.88
N TRP A 449 17.59 -1.32 5.02
CA TRP A 449 16.43 -2.19 5.20
C TRP A 449 15.21 -1.37 5.59
N CYS A 450 14.02 -1.87 5.32
CA CYS A 450 12.78 -1.18 5.62
C CYS A 450 11.79 -2.11 6.34
N TYR A 451 11.14 -1.62 7.40
CA TYR A 451 10.02 -2.30 8.07
C TYR A 451 8.72 -1.53 7.84
N PRO A 452 8.01 -1.76 6.72
CA PRO A 452 6.87 -0.93 6.32
C PRO A 452 5.59 -1.26 7.12
N ASN A 453 5.60 -0.93 8.41
CA ASN A 453 4.56 -1.31 9.37
C ASN A 453 3.19 -0.70 9.05
N HIS A 454 3.17 0.48 8.42
CA HIS A 454 1.97 1.14 7.91
C HIS A 454 1.19 0.25 6.93
N ASN A 455 1.87 -0.55 6.08
CA ASN A 455 1.20 -1.56 5.25
C ASN A 455 0.98 -2.88 6.02
N ALA A 456 1.82 -3.20 7.01
CA ALA A 456 1.78 -4.43 7.79
C ALA A 456 0.99 -4.30 9.11
N GLY A 457 -0.13 -3.59 9.08
CA GLY A 457 -1.16 -3.64 10.13
C GLY A 457 -0.98 -2.69 11.29
N GLU A 458 -0.06 -1.73 11.20
CA GLU A 458 -0.04 -0.55 12.06
C GLU A 458 -1.30 0.32 11.79
N ILE A 459 -1.49 0.68 10.52
CA ILE A 459 -2.75 1.21 9.99
C ILE A 459 -3.67 0.02 9.68
N LYS A 460 -4.94 0.11 10.05
CA LYS A 460 -5.95 -0.95 9.87
C LYS A 460 -6.91 -0.68 8.71
N ASP A 461 -6.48 0.17 7.77
CA ASP A 461 -7.17 0.42 6.51
C ASP A 461 -6.72 -0.59 5.44
N ARG A 462 -7.66 -1.37 4.89
CA ARG A 462 -7.33 -2.46 3.96
C ARG A 462 -6.87 -1.99 2.59
N ARG A 463 -7.26 -0.78 2.18
CA ARG A 463 -6.79 -0.19 0.93
C ARG A 463 -5.34 0.22 1.09
N VAL A 464 -4.96 0.86 2.19
CA VAL A 464 -3.54 1.16 2.51
C VAL A 464 -2.69 -0.11 2.59
N MET A 465 -3.16 -1.12 3.32
CA MET A 465 -2.42 -2.37 3.49
C MET A 465 -2.29 -3.17 2.19
N SER A 466 -3.22 -3.04 1.24
CA SER A 466 -3.21 -3.81 -0.01
C SER A 466 -2.61 -3.03 -1.19
N LEU A 467 -3.13 -1.84 -1.49
CA LEU A 467 -2.70 -1.01 -2.61
C LEU A 467 -1.30 -0.42 -2.36
N GLY A 468 -1.14 0.26 -1.22
CA GLY A 468 0.18 0.73 -0.78
C GLY A 468 1.14 -0.42 -0.54
N GLY A 469 0.64 -1.54 0.00
CA GLY A 469 1.39 -2.78 0.17
C GLY A 469 2.01 -3.33 -1.12
N ARG A 470 1.22 -3.48 -2.19
CA ARG A 470 1.72 -3.98 -3.47
C ARG A 470 2.77 -3.04 -4.07
N MET A 471 2.56 -1.73 -3.98
CA MET A 471 3.57 -0.74 -4.38
C MET A 471 4.85 -0.90 -3.56
N THR A 472 4.75 -0.90 -2.22
CA THR A 472 5.89 -1.01 -1.31
C THR A 472 6.73 -2.25 -1.58
N TYR A 473 6.12 -3.42 -1.80
CA TYR A 473 6.83 -4.69 -1.97
C TYR A 473 7.30 -4.97 -3.41
N GLY A 474 6.83 -4.17 -4.38
CA GLY A 474 7.16 -4.29 -5.79
C GLY A 474 7.93 -3.10 -6.34
N PHE A 475 7.23 -2.27 -7.12
CA PHE A 475 7.80 -1.11 -7.81
C PHE A 475 8.49 -0.11 -6.87
N GLY A 476 7.90 0.15 -5.69
CA GLY A 476 8.46 1.01 -4.67
C GLY A 476 9.77 0.47 -4.08
N PHE A 477 9.88 -0.84 -3.86
CA PHE A 477 11.11 -1.47 -3.38
C PHE A 477 12.22 -1.46 -4.44
N TRP A 478 11.86 -1.66 -5.72
CA TRP A 478 12.78 -1.48 -6.83
C TRP A 478 13.30 -0.03 -6.90
N ARG A 479 12.41 0.96 -6.73
CA ARG A 479 12.71 2.40 -6.77
C ARG A 479 13.54 2.92 -5.59
N SER A 480 13.47 2.29 -4.43
CA SER A 480 14.00 2.84 -3.18
C SER A 480 15.51 2.71 -3.01
N GLY A 481 16.13 1.68 -3.61
CA GLY A 481 17.54 1.33 -3.37
C GLY A 481 17.79 0.49 -2.11
N TYR A 482 16.76 0.22 -1.32
CA TYR A 482 16.84 -0.64 -0.12
C TYR A 482 17.05 -2.09 -0.51
N THR A 483 17.69 -2.90 0.34
CA THR A 483 18.03 -4.30 0.03
C THR A 483 17.11 -5.31 0.70
N THR A 484 16.44 -4.95 1.80
CA THR A 484 15.55 -5.89 2.52
C THR A 484 14.27 -5.23 3.02
N LEU A 485 13.13 -5.90 2.84
CA LEU A 485 11.89 -5.60 3.57
C LEU A 485 11.71 -6.57 4.73
N ILE A 486 11.38 -6.05 5.91
CA ILE A 486 11.30 -6.82 7.16
C ILE A 486 10.23 -6.25 8.10
N PRO A 487 8.93 -6.34 7.77
CA PRO A 487 7.88 -5.84 8.65
C PRO A 487 7.95 -6.49 10.04
N TRP A 488 7.47 -5.75 11.03
CA TRP A 488 7.52 -6.10 12.46
C TRP A 488 6.78 -7.38 12.89
N HIS A 489 6.12 -8.09 11.97
CA HIS A 489 5.56 -9.42 12.24
C HIS A 489 5.26 -10.23 10.97
N TRP A 490 5.30 -11.54 11.13
CA TRP A 490 4.57 -12.54 10.33
C TRP A 490 3.14 -12.74 10.83
N ALA A 491 3.04 -12.92 12.15
CA ALA A 491 1.81 -13.14 12.88
C ALA A 491 1.92 -12.44 14.23
N TRP A 492 1.11 -11.40 14.40
CA TRP A 492 0.99 -10.72 15.66
C TRP A 492 -0.40 -10.95 16.25
N THR A 493 -0.41 -11.81 17.26
CA THR A 493 -1.64 -12.40 17.79
C THR A 493 -2.09 -11.66 19.04
N PRO A 494 -3.37 -11.24 19.10
CA PRO A 494 -3.92 -10.69 20.33
C PRO A 494 -4.03 -11.82 21.38
N ALA A 495 -3.54 -11.59 22.59
CA ALA A 495 -3.79 -12.53 23.69
C ALA A 495 -5.18 -12.27 24.30
N PRO A 496 -5.89 -13.28 24.85
CA PRO A 496 -5.48 -14.68 24.98
C PRO A 496 -5.84 -15.58 23.78
N ASP A 497 -6.60 -15.09 22.79
CA ASP A 497 -7.07 -15.86 21.64
C ASP A 497 -6.63 -15.20 20.33
N GLN A 498 -5.92 -15.96 19.47
CA GLN A 498 -5.43 -15.46 18.19
C GLN A 498 -6.55 -14.93 17.27
N PHE A 499 -7.78 -15.41 17.43
CA PHE A 499 -8.94 -15.01 16.64
C PHE A 499 -9.73 -13.84 17.27
N ASP A 500 -9.30 -13.30 18.41
CA ASP A 500 -10.00 -12.20 19.10
C ASP A 500 -9.21 -10.90 19.05
N TYR A 501 -9.51 -10.08 18.05
CA TYR A 501 -8.80 -8.84 17.74
C TYR A 501 -9.13 -7.66 18.67
N LEU A 502 -10.08 -7.79 19.60
CA LEU A 502 -10.56 -6.67 20.44
C LEU A 502 -10.20 -6.81 21.93
N ARG A 503 -9.94 -8.04 22.41
CA ARG A 503 -9.63 -8.28 23.84
C ARG A 503 -8.15 -8.12 24.19
N GLY A 504 -7.24 -8.33 23.24
CA GLY A 504 -5.80 -8.14 23.44
C GLY A 504 -5.43 -6.67 23.68
N SER A 505 -4.29 -6.42 24.34
CA SER A 505 -3.82 -5.05 24.66
C SER A 505 -3.65 -4.14 23.44
N ARG A 506 -3.54 -4.74 22.26
CA ARG A 506 -3.54 -4.12 20.94
C ARG A 506 -4.29 -5.04 19.97
N SER A 507 -4.83 -4.48 18.89
CA SER A 507 -5.48 -5.25 17.84
C SER A 507 -4.45 -5.91 16.93
N GLY A 508 -4.37 -7.25 16.99
CA GLY A 508 -3.40 -8.03 16.23
C GLY A 508 -3.57 -7.94 14.71
N CYS A 509 -2.72 -8.64 13.97
CA CYS A 509 -2.77 -8.76 12.50
C CYS A 509 -1.93 -9.96 12.02
N GLY A 510 -1.98 -10.24 10.72
CA GLY A 510 -1.17 -11.30 10.11
C GLY A 510 -1.88 -12.64 10.07
N GLN A 511 -1.16 -13.69 9.72
CA GLN A 511 -1.78 -15.01 9.55
C GLN A 511 -2.29 -15.60 10.87
N ARG A 512 -3.17 -16.60 10.77
CA ARG A 512 -3.65 -17.42 11.90
C ARG A 512 -3.43 -18.91 11.63
N ILE A 513 -3.33 -19.70 12.70
CA ILE A 513 -3.22 -21.15 12.61
C ILE A 513 -4.56 -21.78 12.93
N GLY A 514 -5.10 -22.54 11.96
CA GLY A 514 -6.32 -23.31 12.12
C GLY A 514 -6.14 -24.52 13.03
N ASP A 515 -7.26 -25.09 13.49
CA ASP A 515 -7.26 -26.28 14.36
C ASP A 515 -6.68 -27.55 13.71
N ASP A 516 -6.53 -27.56 12.38
CA ASP A 516 -5.85 -28.60 11.61
C ASP A 516 -4.36 -28.31 11.36
N GLY A 517 -3.85 -27.18 11.86
CA GLY A 517 -2.48 -26.71 11.66
C GLY A 517 -2.27 -26.00 10.32
N GLU A 518 -3.35 -25.72 9.55
CA GLU A 518 -3.25 -24.92 8.33
C GLU A 518 -2.97 -23.45 8.66
N VAL A 519 -2.08 -22.82 7.88
CA VAL A 519 -1.90 -21.37 7.88
C VAL A 519 -3.07 -20.72 7.13
N ILE A 520 -3.75 -19.81 7.81
CA ILE A 520 -4.83 -18.97 7.28
C ILE A 520 -4.22 -17.59 6.99
N PRO A 521 -3.92 -17.25 5.72
CA PRO A 521 -3.29 -15.98 5.39
C PRO A 521 -4.21 -14.81 5.68
N ALA A 522 -3.63 -13.69 6.11
CA ALA A 522 -4.32 -12.42 6.03
C ALA A 522 -4.32 -11.90 4.58
N VAL A 523 -5.41 -11.24 4.15
CA VAL A 523 -5.63 -10.82 2.75
C VAL A 523 -4.46 -10.01 2.18
N TYR A 524 -3.88 -9.12 2.97
CA TYR A 524 -2.82 -8.21 2.49
C TYR A 524 -1.49 -8.93 2.19
N TRP A 525 -1.25 -10.13 2.75
CA TRP A 525 -0.06 -10.92 2.39
C TRP A 525 -0.07 -11.34 0.92
N GLU A 526 -1.25 -11.58 0.33
CA GLU A 526 -1.36 -11.83 -1.10
C GLU A 526 -0.98 -10.59 -1.92
N SER A 527 -1.34 -9.38 -1.46
CA SER A 527 -0.95 -8.14 -2.12
C SER A 527 0.57 -7.91 -2.05
N PHE A 528 1.22 -8.31 -0.96
CA PHE A 528 2.69 -8.24 -0.83
C PHE A 528 3.37 -9.24 -1.77
N ARG A 529 2.85 -10.48 -1.85
CA ARG A 529 3.33 -11.50 -2.80
C ARG A 529 3.24 -10.99 -4.24
N GLU A 530 2.10 -10.40 -4.61
CA GLU A 530 1.90 -9.80 -5.94
C GLU A 530 2.85 -8.65 -6.24
N GLY A 531 3.19 -7.84 -5.22
CA GLY A 531 4.22 -6.81 -5.32
C GLY A 531 5.60 -7.42 -5.56
N ARG A 532 5.96 -8.48 -4.82
CA ARG A 532 7.20 -9.22 -5.09
C ARG A 532 7.23 -9.80 -6.50
N ASP A 533 6.13 -10.37 -6.98
CA ASP A 533 6.06 -10.88 -8.35
C ASP A 533 6.23 -9.73 -9.37
N ASP A 534 5.65 -8.54 -9.13
CA ASP A 534 5.92 -7.35 -9.95
C ASP A 534 7.45 -7.03 -10.02
N ALA A 535 8.15 -7.05 -8.88
CA ALA A 535 9.60 -6.86 -8.83
C ALA A 535 10.38 -7.95 -9.58
N ARG A 536 9.91 -9.20 -9.54
CA ARG A 536 10.50 -10.30 -10.31
C ARG A 536 10.31 -10.13 -11.81
N TYR A 537 9.14 -9.65 -12.28
CA TYR A 537 8.95 -9.30 -13.69
C TYR A 537 9.91 -8.19 -14.13
N ILE A 538 10.07 -7.14 -13.30
CA ILE A 538 11.04 -6.07 -13.55
C ILE A 538 12.44 -6.67 -13.70
N TYR A 539 12.91 -7.43 -12.70
CA TYR A 539 14.25 -7.99 -12.71
C TYR A 539 14.48 -8.96 -13.87
N THR A 540 13.48 -9.79 -14.20
CA THR A 540 13.55 -10.70 -15.35
C THR A 540 13.71 -9.93 -16.67
N LEU A 541 13.00 -8.80 -16.83
CA LEU A 541 13.19 -7.92 -18.00
C LEU A 541 14.58 -7.28 -18.01
N GLN A 542 15.05 -6.78 -16.87
CA GLN A 542 16.40 -6.20 -16.74
C GLN A 542 17.47 -7.22 -17.13
N GLN A 543 17.38 -8.45 -16.62
CA GLN A 543 18.28 -9.54 -16.97
C GLN A 543 18.22 -9.86 -18.46
N ALA A 544 17.01 -10.04 -19.01
CA ALA A 544 16.84 -10.40 -20.42
C ALA A 544 17.40 -9.32 -21.36
N ALA A 545 17.14 -8.05 -21.07
CA ALA A 545 17.65 -6.91 -21.84
C ALA A 545 19.17 -6.79 -21.70
N TRP A 546 19.68 -6.86 -20.46
CA TRP A 546 21.11 -6.81 -20.18
C TRP A 546 21.85 -7.89 -20.94
N GLU A 547 21.46 -9.16 -20.84
CA GLU A 547 22.14 -10.27 -21.56
C GLU A 547 22.21 -10.08 -23.08
N ARG A 548 21.34 -9.27 -23.67
CA ARG A 548 21.17 -9.10 -25.12
C ARG A 548 21.68 -7.77 -25.68
N GLU A 549 22.25 -6.88 -24.86
CA GLU A 549 22.79 -5.60 -25.32
C GLU A 549 23.91 -5.73 -26.37
N GLY A 550 24.66 -6.83 -26.37
CA GLY A 550 25.72 -7.11 -27.33
C GLY A 550 25.26 -7.88 -28.58
N SER A 551 23.94 -8.04 -28.78
CA SER A 551 23.40 -8.77 -29.94
C SER A 551 23.79 -8.09 -31.26
N THR A 552 23.98 -8.90 -32.31
CA THR A 552 24.16 -8.40 -33.68
C THR A 552 22.85 -8.33 -34.46
N ASP A 553 21.75 -8.81 -33.88
CA ASP A 553 20.43 -8.81 -34.49
C ASP A 553 19.72 -7.46 -34.26
N ALA A 554 19.28 -6.81 -35.34
CA ALA A 554 18.69 -5.47 -35.28
C ALA A 554 17.34 -5.45 -34.55
N ASP A 555 16.53 -6.50 -34.67
CA ASP A 555 15.23 -6.60 -33.99
C ASP A 555 15.43 -6.83 -32.49
N CYS A 556 16.43 -7.65 -32.13
CA CYS A 556 16.84 -7.82 -30.74
C CYS A 556 17.30 -6.50 -30.12
N LEU A 557 18.15 -5.73 -30.82
CA LEU A 557 18.63 -4.44 -30.32
C LEU A 557 17.50 -3.40 -30.19
N ARG A 558 16.52 -3.42 -31.11
CA ARG A 558 15.31 -2.60 -31.01
C ARG A 558 14.51 -2.96 -29.75
N LEU A 559 14.30 -4.25 -29.48
CA LEU A 559 13.60 -4.71 -28.27
C LEU A 559 14.36 -4.40 -26.98
N VAL A 560 15.70 -4.45 -26.99
CA VAL A 560 16.52 -4.04 -25.83
C VAL A 560 16.33 -2.54 -25.56
N ALA A 561 16.32 -1.70 -26.60
CA ALA A 561 16.06 -0.28 -26.44
C ALA A 561 14.64 0.00 -25.92
N GLU A 562 13.64 -0.73 -26.44
CA GLU A 562 12.25 -0.66 -25.99
C GLU A 562 12.10 -1.09 -24.52
N ALA A 563 12.74 -2.19 -24.11
CA ALA A 563 12.75 -2.65 -22.73
C ALA A 563 13.33 -1.61 -21.77
N LYS A 564 14.45 -1.00 -22.12
CA LYS A 564 15.05 0.09 -21.33
C LYS A 564 14.16 1.32 -21.25
N ALA A 565 13.49 1.67 -22.36
CA ALA A 565 12.55 2.79 -22.37
C ALA A 565 11.32 2.52 -21.50
N VAL A 566 10.79 1.29 -21.50
CA VAL A 566 9.70 0.89 -20.62
C VAL A 566 10.13 0.89 -19.15
N LEU A 567 11.32 0.37 -18.83
CA LEU A 567 11.88 0.45 -17.48
C LEU A 567 12.02 1.91 -17.02
N GLN A 568 12.58 2.80 -17.86
CA GLN A 568 12.67 4.22 -17.55
C GLN A 568 11.29 4.84 -17.33
N GLN A 569 10.32 4.59 -18.21
CA GLN A 569 8.97 5.11 -18.04
C GLN A 569 8.31 4.61 -16.74
N MET A 570 8.47 3.33 -16.40
CA MET A 570 7.93 2.80 -15.15
C MET A 570 8.59 3.41 -13.92
N TRP A 571 9.89 3.71 -13.99
CA TRP A 571 10.62 4.42 -12.94
C TRP A 571 10.10 5.85 -12.74
N ASP A 572 9.88 6.57 -13.84
CA ASP A 572 9.42 7.96 -13.86
C ASP A 572 7.95 8.09 -13.45
N ASP A 573 7.14 7.07 -13.72
CA ASP A 573 5.70 7.04 -13.40
C ASP A 573 5.41 6.78 -11.90
N ILE A 574 6.41 6.41 -11.09
CA ILE A 574 6.23 6.19 -9.66
C ILE A 574 6.21 7.54 -8.95
N ASP A 575 5.08 7.87 -8.32
CA ASP A 575 5.00 8.95 -7.34
C ASP A 575 5.78 8.51 -6.08
N VAL A 576 7.03 8.95 -5.96
CA VAL A 576 7.95 8.49 -4.91
C VAL A 576 7.51 9.02 -3.55
N GLN A 577 7.10 8.10 -2.67
CA GLN A 577 6.72 8.39 -1.30
C GLN A 577 7.66 7.67 -0.31
N GLN A 578 7.88 8.28 0.86
CA GLN A 578 8.62 7.62 1.95
C GLN A 578 7.82 6.48 2.57
N LYS A 579 6.50 6.66 2.70
CA LYS A 579 5.51 5.64 3.09
C LYS A 579 4.47 5.55 1.98
N TYR A 580 4.42 4.44 1.23
CA TYR A 580 3.39 4.26 0.21
C TYR A 580 2.06 3.90 0.87
N LEU A 581 1.15 4.87 0.91
CA LEU A 581 -0.22 4.69 1.38
C LEU A 581 -1.14 4.30 0.21
N ALA A 582 -2.45 4.55 0.31
CA ALA A 582 -3.38 4.33 -0.80
C ALA A 582 -3.40 5.49 -1.80
N ASP A 583 -3.06 6.70 -1.37
CA ASP A 583 -3.09 7.91 -2.20
C ASP A 583 -1.78 8.06 -3.00
N GLY A 584 -1.89 8.63 -4.20
CA GLY A 584 -0.78 8.71 -5.18
C GLY A 584 -0.44 7.39 -5.87
N MET A 585 -1.13 6.29 -5.51
CA MET A 585 -0.94 4.99 -6.16
C MET A 585 -1.65 4.93 -7.51
N TRP A 586 -1.12 4.13 -8.43
CA TRP A 586 -1.83 3.84 -9.68
C TRP A 586 -3.18 3.14 -9.38
N PRO A 587 -4.19 3.29 -10.26
CA PRO A 587 -5.41 2.51 -10.15
C PRO A 587 -5.08 1.01 -10.08
N SER A 588 -5.82 0.28 -9.23
CA SER A 588 -5.52 -1.12 -8.87
C SER A 588 -5.33 -2.05 -10.08
N GLU A 589 -6.00 -1.80 -11.18
CA GLU A 589 -5.88 -2.60 -12.40
C GLU A 589 -4.64 -2.30 -13.24
N GLU A 590 -4.06 -1.11 -13.11
CA GLU A 590 -2.90 -0.69 -13.89
C GLU A 590 -1.65 -1.50 -13.52
N PHE A 591 -1.53 -1.95 -12.27
CA PHE A 591 -0.43 -2.83 -11.86
C PHE A 591 -0.34 -4.09 -12.73
N ASN A 592 -1.47 -4.76 -12.99
CA ASN A 592 -1.48 -5.95 -13.86
C ASN A 592 -1.21 -5.58 -15.32
N SER A 593 -1.68 -4.42 -15.79
CA SER A 593 -1.37 -3.95 -17.16
C SER A 593 0.13 -3.66 -17.32
N ARG A 594 0.78 -3.06 -16.32
CA ARG A 594 2.23 -2.82 -16.31
C ARG A 594 2.99 -4.15 -16.28
N ARG A 595 2.62 -5.07 -15.39
CA ARG A 595 3.17 -6.43 -15.33
C ARG A 595 3.04 -7.15 -16.69
N TRP A 596 1.89 -7.04 -17.35
CA TRP A 596 1.65 -7.63 -18.66
C TRP A 596 2.58 -7.06 -19.75
N ARG A 597 2.85 -5.76 -19.70
CA ARG A 597 3.78 -5.09 -20.63
C ARG A 597 5.21 -5.56 -20.43
N LEU A 598 5.65 -5.75 -19.19
CA LEU A 598 6.95 -6.37 -18.86
C LEU A 598 7.02 -7.80 -19.42
N ALA A 599 5.99 -8.60 -19.17
CA ALA A 599 5.90 -9.98 -19.64
C ALA A 599 6.05 -10.10 -21.16
N GLY A 600 5.33 -9.27 -21.93
CA GLY A 600 5.40 -9.28 -23.39
C GLY A 600 6.80 -8.99 -23.93
N LEU A 601 7.52 -8.03 -23.32
CA LEU A 601 8.90 -7.71 -23.70
C LEU A 601 9.89 -8.81 -23.31
N ILE A 602 9.69 -9.47 -22.17
CA ILE A 602 10.48 -10.63 -21.76
C ILE A 602 10.32 -11.74 -22.82
N GLU A 603 9.10 -12.15 -23.16
CA GLU A 603 8.88 -13.20 -24.16
C GLU A 603 9.49 -12.84 -25.52
N ALA A 604 9.37 -11.59 -25.93
CA ALA A 604 9.95 -11.12 -27.20
C ALA A 604 11.49 -11.20 -27.19
N LEU A 605 12.13 -10.74 -26.11
CA LEU A 605 13.59 -10.78 -25.96
C LEU A 605 14.11 -12.22 -25.87
N LEU A 606 13.44 -13.09 -25.13
CA LEU A 606 13.90 -14.47 -24.90
C LEU A 606 13.93 -15.33 -26.17
N ARG A 607 13.29 -14.89 -27.27
CA ARG A 607 13.43 -15.52 -28.61
C ARG A 607 14.83 -15.39 -29.20
N PHE A 608 15.63 -14.43 -28.71
CA PHE A 608 17.00 -14.20 -29.13
C PHE A 608 17.99 -14.82 -28.12
N PRO A 609 19.14 -15.33 -28.57
CA PRO A 609 20.16 -15.86 -27.68
C PRO A 609 20.80 -14.75 -26.85
N ALA A 610 21.22 -15.08 -25.63
CA ALA A 610 22.04 -14.20 -24.80
C ALA A 610 23.41 -13.94 -25.48
N SER A 611 23.86 -12.69 -25.45
CA SER A 611 25.18 -12.24 -25.93
C SER A 611 26.25 -12.24 -24.84
N ARG A 612 25.84 -12.31 -23.57
CA ARG A 612 26.70 -12.40 -22.37
C ARG A 612 26.02 -13.20 -21.26
N THR A 613 26.79 -13.60 -20.26
CA THR A 613 26.33 -14.32 -19.05
C THR A 613 26.71 -13.55 -17.79
N GLY A 614 25.89 -13.63 -16.74
CA GLY A 614 26.17 -13.01 -15.44
C GLY A 614 24.89 -12.46 -14.80
N THR A 615 25.05 -11.64 -13.76
CA THR A 615 23.95 -11.02 -13.02
C THR A 615 23.78 -9.56 -13.48
N ALA A 616 22.58 -9.20 -13.93
CA ALA A 616 22.25 -7.82 -14.26
C ALA A 616 22.20 -6.94 -13.00
N PRO A 617 22.46 -5.62 -13.12
CA PRO A 617 22.25 -4.71 -12.01
C PRO A 617 20.77 -4.69 -11.58
N SER A 618 20.52 -4.43 -10.29
CA SER A 618 19.18 -4.30 -9.71
C SER A 618 18.34 -3.20 -10.35
N VAL A 619 18.99 -2.19 -10.93
CA VAL A 619 18.34 -1.07 -11.62
C VAL A 619 19.02 -0.87 -12.98
N LEU A 620 18.24 -0.97 -14.06
CA LEU A 620 18.67 -0.76 -15.43
C LEU A 620 17.93 0.43 -16.07
N VAL A 621 17.99 1.60 -15.42
CA VAL A 621 17.48 2.88 -15.93
C VAL A 621 18.62 3.87 -16.16
N THR A 622 18.38 4.90 -16.96
CA THR A 622 19.40 5.91 -17.31
C THR A 622 19.33 7.16 -16.45
N ASP A 623 18.11 7.60 -16.12
CA ASP A 623 17.86 8.72 -15.24
C ASP A 623 17.21 8.20 -13.96
N THR A 624 17.83 8.50 -12.83
CA THR A 624 17.37 8.05 -11.52
C THR A 624 16.72 9.17 -10.74
N ASP A 625 16.84 10.42 -11.19
CA ASP A 625 16.30 11.58 -10.48
C ASP A 625 14.77 11.44 -10.39
N PRO A 626 14.17 11.73 -9.22
CA PRO A 626 12.73 11.74 -9.11
C PRO A 626 12.16 12.84 -10.01
N VAL A 627 11.23 12.48 -10.90
CA VAL A 627 10.37 13.46 -11.55
C VAL A 627 9.54 14.11 -10.45
N ALA A 628 9.58 15.44 -10.37
CA ALA A 628 8.78 16.17 -9.38
C ALA A 628 7.31 15.75 -9.57
N SER A 629 6.69 15.21 -8.51
CA SER A 629 5.24 15.02 -8.53
C SER A 629 4.61 16.39 -8.75
N GLU A 630 3.60 16.46 -9.61
CA GLU A 630 2.76 17.66 -9.70
C GLU A 630 2.28 17.93 -8.27
N GLY A 631 2.77 19.00 -7.65
CA GLY A 631 2.56 19.24 -6.21
C GLY A 631 1.08 19.11 -5.90
N GLY A 632 0.72 18.36 -4.85
CA GLY A 632 -0.63 17.81 -4.64
C GLY A 632 -1.80 18.81 -4.61
N MET A 633 -1.53 20.12 -4.73
CA MET A 633 -2.51 21.20 -4.79
C MET A 633 -2.23 22.22 -5.91
N GLN A 634 -1.38 21.92 -6.91
CA GLN A 634 -1.06 22.82 -8.03
C GLN A 634 -2.33 23.31 -8.74
N PHE A 635 -3.36 22.47 -8.79
CA PHE A 635 -4.68 22.82 -9.32
C PHE A 635 -5.30 24.08 -8.69
N ILE A 636 -4.99 24.42 -7.43
CA ILE A 636 -5.47 25.66 -6.80
C ILE A 636 -4.81 26.87 -7.44
N ALA A 637 -3.48 26.83 -7.61
CA ALA A 637 -2.73 27.91 -8.25
C ALA A 637 -3.19 28.08 -9.69
N ASP A 638 -3.34 26.97 -10.44
CA ASP A 638 -3.83 26.98 -11.81
C ASP A 638 -5.25 27.56 -11.90
N ALA A 639 -6.14 27.20 -10.98
CA ALA A 639 -7.51 27.72 -10.94
C ALA A 639 -7.57 29.22 -10.59
N LEU A 640 -6.66 29.71 -9.73
CA LEU A 640 -6.52 31.14 -9.44
C LEU A 640 -6.04 31.91 -10.67
N GLU A 641 -5.01 31.41 -11.37
CA GLU A 641 -4.49 32.02 -12.60
C GLU A 641 -5.54 32.08 -13.72
N GLN A 642 -6.36 31.03 -13.84
CA GLN A 642 -7.45 30.95 -14.81
C GLN A 642 -8.69 31.78 -14.40
N GLY A 643 -8.72 32.33 -13.19
CA GLY A 643 -9.86 33.08 -12.65
C GLY A 643 -11.08 32.21 -12.34
N LEU A 644 -10.90 30.90 -12.21
CA LEU A 644 -11.93 29.93 -11.79
C LEU A 644 -12.09 29.87 -10.27
N LEU A 645 -11.10 30.38 -9.54
CA LEU A 645 -11.04 30.44 -8.09
C LEU A 645 -10.76 31.88 -7.64
N GLU A 646 -11.33 32.27 -6.51
CA GLU A 646 -10.92 33.45 -5.76
C GLU A 646 -10.41 33.02 -4.39
N SER A 647 -9.43 33.76 -3.87
CA SER A 647 -8.90 33.54 -2.53
C SER A 647 -9.00 34.80 -1.67
N LYS A 648 -9.18 34.61 -0.36
CA LYS A 648 -9.00 35.64 0.67
C LYS A 648 -8.03 35.11 1.72
N GLU A 649 -6.83 35.68 1.76
CA GLU A 649 -5.81 35.28 2.72
C GLU A 649 -6.14 35.80 4.13
N LEU A 650 -6.05 34.90 5.10
CA LEU A 650 -6.17 35.15 6.53
C LEU A 650 -4.79 35.19 7.24
N GLY A 651 -3.68 34.94 6.54
CA GLY A 651 -2.30 34.98 7.07
C GLY A 651 -1.49 36.24 6.72
N GLY A 652 -1.93 37.10 5.80
CA GLY A 652 -1.12 38.14 5.16
C GLY A 652 -0.52 39.23 6.07
N ASP A 653 -1.01 39.34 7.31
CA ASP A 653 -0.30 40.00 8.42
C ASP A 653 -0.23 39.02 9.61
N TRP A 654 0.83 38.22 9.65
CA TRP A 654 1.05 37.25 10.71
C TRP A 654 1.18 37.88 12.11
N SER A 655 1.34 39.20 12.23
CA SER A 655 1.36 39.88 13.53
C SER A 655 0.01 39.88 14.24
N GLU A 656 -1.08 39.60 13.53
CA GLU A 656 -2.43 39.44 14.10
C GLU A 656 -2.68 38.04 14.67
N TRP A 657 -1.77 37.09 14.42
CA TRP A 657 -1.83 35.75 14.99
C TRP A 657 -1.11 35.73 16.34
N ALA A 658 -1.86 35.38 17.38
CA ALA A 658 -1.36 35.36 18.75
C ALA A 658 -1.45 33.95 19.33
N ASN A 659 -0.37 33.54 20.01
CA ASN A 659 -0.38 32.40 20.89
C ASN A 659 -1.01 32.80 22.24
N GLU A 660 -1.98 32.02 22.72
CA GLU A 660 -2.79 32.34 23.92
C GLU A 660 -2.32 31.64 25.20
N THR A 661 -1.26 30.84 25.14
CA THR A 661 -0.83 29.95 26.23
C THR A 661 0.65 30.17 26.57
N GLY A 662 1.10 29.90 27.80
CA GLY A 662 2.51 30.10 28.16
C GLY A 662 3.46 29.00 27.66
N GLU A 663 2.90 27.90 27.16
CA GLU A 663 3.57 26.71 26.65
C GLU A 663 3.99 26.84 25.17
N GLY A 664 3.52 27.89 24.48
CA GLY A 664 3.82 28.16 23.07
C GLY A 664 4.49 29.51 22.84
N ALA A 665 5.20 29.64 21.72
CA ALA A 665 5.79 30.88 21.24
C ALA A 665 5.61 31.00 19.73
N THR A 666 5.35 32.22 19.24
CA THR A 666 5.23 32.49 17.81
C THR A 666 6.35 33.37 17.29
N SER A 667 6.79 33.11 16.06
CA SER A 667 7.69 34.00 15.32
C SER A 667 7.32 34.04 13.84
N VAL A 668 7.50 35.19 13.20
CA VAL A 668 7.27 35.37 11.76
C VAL A 668 8.61 35.31 11.05
N THR A 669 8.78 34.36 10.14
CA THR A 669 10.07 34.12 9.47
C THR A 669 9.88 33.59 8.05
N ALA A 670 10.88 33.84 7.19
CA ALA A 670 10.93 33.27 5.85
C ALA A 670 11.12 31.75 5.89
N ASP A 671 11.79 31.21 6.92
CA ASP A 671 12.02 29.78 7.05
C ASP A 671 10.73 29.00 7.30
N ALA A 672 9.75 29.62 7.97
CA ALA A 672 8.41 29.09 8.20
C ALA A 672 7.46 29.37 7.03
N GLY A 673 7.98 29.95 5.96
CA GLY A 673 7.25 30.37 4.77
C GLY A 673 7.22 29.32 3.66
N ARG A 674 6.33 29.55 2.70
CA ARG A 674 6.15 28.73 1.50
C ARG A 674 6.14 29.62 0.26
N ASP A 675 6.68 29.14 -0.86
CA ASP A 675 6.72 29.83 -2.16
C ASP A 675 7.28 31.27 -2.13
N GLY A 676 8.27 31.50 -1.26
CA GLY A 676 8.94 32.80 -1.11
C GLY A 676 8.20 33.82 -0.23
N ASN A 677 7.03 33.46 0.31
CA ASN A 677 6.30 34.26 1.31
C ASN A 677 6.78 33.95 2.72
N VAL A 678 6.59 34.88 3.67
CA VAL A 678 6.85 34.61 5.10
C VAL A 678 5.70 33.82 5.72
N GLY A 679 6.01 32.98 6.72
CA GLY A 679 5.02 32.21 7.47
C GLY A 679 5.12 32.44 8.97
N LEU A 680 4.21 31.80 9.71
CA LEU A 680 4.18 31.81 11.16
C LEU A 680 4.76 30.50 11.71
N ARG A 681 5.85 30.59 12.44
CA ARG A 681 6.35 29.50 13.28
C ARG A 681 5.64 29.54 14.62
N TRP A 682 5.13 28.41 15.06
CA TRP A 682 4.56 28.19 16.38
C TRP A 682 5.29 27.03 17.07
N ASP A 683 6.18 27.37 17.99
CA ASP A 683 6.94 26.42 18.80
C ASP A 683 6.16 26.11 20.07
N VAL A 684 6.04 24.84 20.42
CA VAL A 684 5.29 24.35 21.58
C VAL A 684 6.13 23.36 22.36
N THR A 685 6.25 23.58 23.67
CA THR A 685 6.86 22.61 24.60
C THR A 685 5.77 22.04 25.50
N ILE A 686 5.56 20.73 25.41
CA ILE A 686 4.54 20.02 26.20
C ILE A 686 4.94 20.00 27.68
N ASP A 687 4.05 20.46 28.57
CA ASP A 687 4.30 20.52 30.01
C ASP A 687 3.11 19.96 30.81
N HIS A 688 3.19 18.67 31.16
CA HIS A 688 2.15 18.00 31.97
C HIS A 688 2.27 18.32 33.47
N LYS A 689 3.02 19.34 33.88
CA LYS A 689 3.32 19.63 35.30
C LYS A 689 2.90 21.01 35.73
N THR A 690 2.91 22.00 34.84
CA THR A 690 2.54 23.38 35.17
C THR A 690 1.56 23.95 34.17
N ASP A 691 0.43 24.46 34.66
CA ASP A 691 -0.48 25.29 33.88
C ASP A 691 0.17 26.68 33.73
N ARG A 692 0.74 26.96 32.55
CA ARG A 692 1.43 28.22 32.24
C ARG A 692 0.50 29.26 31.61
N GLY A 693 -0.78 29.30 31.96
CA GLY A 693 -1.59 30.48 31.66
C GLY A 693 -3.08 30.27 31.40
N GLU A 694 -3.60 29.07 31.61
CA GLU A 694 -5.01 28.73 31.43
C GLU A 694 -5.86 28.98 32.68
N GLY A 695 -5.22 29.23 33.84
CA GLY A 695 -5.88 29.71 35.05
C GLY A 695 -6.68 28.64 35.80
N GLY A 696 -6.34 27.36 35.64
CA GLY A 696 -6.94 26.20 36.31
C GLY A 696 -5.95 25.37 37.14
N ASP A 697 -6.46 24.34 37.80
CA ASP A 697 -5.67 23.33 38.56
C ASP A 697 -5.35 22.08 37.70
N TYR A 698 -5.45 22.20 36.36
CA TYR A 698 -5.29 21.05 35.47
C TYR A 698 -3.89 21.06 34.84
N PRO A 699 -3.08 20.01 35.05
CA PRO A 699 -1.71 19.95 34.57
C PRO A 699 -1.58 19.68 33.06
N ILE A 700 -2.67 19.39 32.35
CA ILE A 700 -2.66 19.10 30.91
C ILE A 700 -3.46 20.21 30.21
N GLY A 701 -2.76 21.04 29.46
CA GLY A 701 -3.26 22.22 28.78
C GLY A 701 -3.59 22.01 27.30
N TRP A 702 -4.01 23.10 26.66
CA TRP A 702 -4.46 23.11 25.25
C TRP A 702 -3.77 24.23 24.47
N PRO A 703 -2.43 24.17 24.25
CA PRO A 703 -1.69 25.19 23.53
C PRO A 703 -2.36 25.57 22.21
N ARG A 704 -2.44 26.87 21.92
CA ARG A 704 -3.18 27.35 20.74
C ARG A 704 -2.67 28.67 20.18
N VAL A 705 -2.76 28.76 18.86
CA VAL A 705 -2.49 29.96 18.08
C VAL A 705 -3.74 30.37 17.31
N ARG A 706 -4.07 31.66 17.33
CA ARG A 706 -5.33 32.16 16.77
C ARG A 706 -5.23 33.52 16.10
N ARG A 707 -6.18 33.80 15.21
CA ARG A 707 -6.49 35.14 14.72
C ARG A 707 -7.90 35.55 15.15
N ALA A 708 -8.01 36.76 15.69
CA ALA A 708 -9.28 37.37 16.08
C ALA A 708 -9.81 38.24 14.94
N PHE A 709 -11.13 38.36 14.86
CA PHE A 709 -11.80 39.24 13.90
C PHE A 709 -12.82 40.11 14.64
N ALA A 710 -12.97 41.35 14.22
CA ALA A 710 -14.03 42.24 14.67
C ALA A 710 -15.40 41.74 14.21
N GLU A 711 -16.47 42.24 14.83
CA GLU A 711 -17.84 41.96 14.40
C GLU A 711 -18.01 42.36 12.92
N ASP A 712 -18.54 41.41 12.13
CA ASP A 712 -18.82 41.50 10.70
C ASP A 712 -17.58 41.67 9.79
N GLU A 713 -16.36 41.49 10.33
CA GLU A 713 -15.13 41.52 9.53
C GLU A 713 -14.97 40.29 8.63
N LEU A 714 -15.41 39.12 9.11
CA LEU A 714 -15.24 37.84 8.43
C LEU A 714 -16.57 37.12 8.24
N ASP A 715 -17.10 37.23 7.02
CA ASP A 715 -18.17 36.38 6.51
C ASP A 715 -17.57 35.15 5.80
N MET A 716 -17.63 33.99 6.44
CA MET A 716 -17.18 32.73 5.84
C MET A 716 -18.24 32.10 4.94
N THR A 717 -19.51 32.50 5.01
CA THR A 717 -20.59 31.95 4.17
C THR A 717 -20.45 32.31 2.69
N ALA A 718 -19.60 33.29 2.38
CA ALA A 718 -19.26 33.68 1.03
C ALA A 718 -18.19 32.78 0.38
N TYR A 719 -17.65 31.79 1.08
CA TYR A 719 -16.55 30.93 0.64
C TYR A 719 -16.90 29.45 0.77
N ASP A 720 -16.22 28.61 0.00
CA ASP A 720 -16.47 27.17 -0.08
C ASP A 720 -15.53 26.37 0.84
N TYR A 721 -14.25 26.77 0.92
CA TYR A 721 -13.22 26.06 1.69
C TYR A 721 -12.36 27.00 2.51
N LEU A 722 -11.86 26.50 3.64
CA LEU A 722 -10.75 27.06 4.41
C LEU A 722 -9.53 26.12 4.26
N LEU A 723 -8.41 26.65 3.78
CA LEU A 723 -7.15 25.95 3.57
C LEU A 723 -6.12 26.41 4.61
N TYR A 724 -5.37 25.46 5.16
CA TYR A 724 -4.11 25.67 5.87
C TYR A 724 -2.99 24.92 5.16
N TRP A 725 -1.80 25.50 5.12
CA TRP A 725 -0.57 24.74 4.93
C TRP A 725 0.17 24.64 6.26
N VAL A 726 0.45 23.42 6.69
CA VAL A 726 1.15 23.16 7.96
C VAL A 726 2.32 22.24 7.69
N ARG A 727 3.50 22.61 8.20
CA ARG A 727 4.69 21.76 8.26
C ARG A 727 5.03 21.56 9.72
N VAL A 728 5.24 20.30 10.11
CA VAL A 728 5.58 19.92 11.49
C VAL A 728 7.04 19.48 11.55
N ASP A 729 7.74 19.89 12.59
CA ASP A 729 9.04 19.35 13.00
C ASP A 729 8.96 19.03 14.50
N SER A 730 9.49 17.89 14.93
CA SER A 730 9.34 17.38 16.30
C SER A 730 10.62 16.69 16.78
N ASP A 731 10.88 16.75 18.09
CA ASP A 731 12.00 16.05 18.73
C ASP A 731 11.64 14.66 19.29
N ARG A 732 10.43 14.18 18.98
CA ARG A 732 9.92 12.89 19.47
C ARG A 732 10.61 11.72 18.77
N ASP A 733 10.46 10.53 19.34
CA ASP A 733 11.00 9.31 18.73
C ASP A 733 10.12 8.80 17.58
N GLU A 734 10.70 7.92 16.74
CA GLU A 734 10.11 7.43 15.48
C GLU A 734 8.70 6.82 15.66
N VAL A 735 8.40 6.25 16.84
CA VAL A 735 7.08 5.65 17.15
C VAL A 735 6.11 6.68 17.71
N ALA A 736 6.57 7.63 18.52
CA ALA A 736 5.75 8.72 19.03
C ALA A 736 5.40 9.77 17.95
N ASP A 737 6.11 9.76 16.81
CA ASP A 737 5.82 10.62 15.67
C ASP A 737 4.76 10.09 14.70
N ASP A 738 4.32 8.83 14.78
CA ASP A 738 3.38 8.22 13.80
C ASP A 738 1.98 8.89 13.76
N SER A 739 1.71 9.80 14.69
CA SER A 739 0.49 10.61 14.78
C SER A 739 0.81 11.99 15.33
N THR A 740 0.28 13.02 14.68
CA THR A 740 0.32 14.41 15.16
C THR A 740 -1.09 14.99 15.14
N PRO A 741 -1.92 14.70 16.17
CA PRO A 741 -3.25 15.27 16.30
C PRO A 741 -3.23 16.78 16.52
N VAL A 742 -3.81 17.52 15.59
CA VAL A 742 -4.02 18.97 15.68
C VAL A 742 -5.51 19.26 15.65
N GLY A 743 -5.94 20.21 16.45
CA GLY A 743 -7.32 20.66 16.51
C GLY A 743 -7.51 22.01 15.84
N PHE A 744 -8.65 22.19 15.19
CA PHE A 744 -9.05 23.44 14.55
C PHE A 744 -10.35 23.92 15.15
N THR A 745 -10.43 25.21 15.45
CA THR A 745 -11.62 25.81 16.05
C THR A 745 -12.04 27.07 15.31
N ILE A 746 -13.33 27.18 15.05
CA ILE A 746 -13.96 28.40 14.52
C ILE A 746 -15.00 28.88 15.53
N ASN A 747 -14.90 30.14 15.96
CA ASN A 747 -15.85 30.75 16.88
C ASN A 747 -16.83 31.67 16.14
N THR A 748 -18.10 31.31 16.18
CA THR A 748 -19.23 32.05 15.57
C THR A 748 -20.24 32.54 16.63
N GLY A 749 -19.81 32.71 17.89
CA GLY A 749 -20.71 32.81 19.05
C GLY A 749 -21.10 31.44 19.63
N GLY A 750 -20.48 30.38 19.13
CA GLY A 750 -20.30 29.04 19.71
C GLY A 750 -19.11 28.40 18.99
N PHE A 751 -18.58 27.28 19.50
CA PHE A 751 -17.40 26.64 18.91
C PHE A 751 -17.80 25.55 17.92
N PHE A 752 -17.27 25.65 16.70
CA PHE A 752 -17.03 24.48 15.86
C PHE A 752 -15.63 23.97 16.15
N GLU A 753 -15.48 22.66 16.22
CA GLU A 753 -14.20 22.00 16.50
C GLU A 753 -14.06 20.76 15.62
N GLU A 754 -12.89 20.61 15.01
CA GLU A 754 -12.54 19.42 14.23
C GLU A 754 -11.04 19.15 14.39
N SER A 755 -10.70 17.90 14.68
CA SER A 755 -9.31 17.45 14.76
C SER A 755 -8.88 16.80 13.45
N ARG A 756 -7.60 16.95 13.12
CA ARG A 756 -6.90 16.29 12.02
C ARG A 756 -5.62 15.68 12.57
N ASP A 757 -5.30 14.47 12.13
CA ASP A 757 -3.99 13.88 12.39
C ASP A 757 -3.09 14.20 11.19
N LEU A 758 -2.00 14.94 11.39
CA LEU A 758 -1.03 15.26 10.33
C LEU A 758 -0.10 14.09 10.01
N GLY A 759 -0.25 12.96 10.71
CA GLY A 759 0.61 11.80 10.57
C GLY A 759 1.99 12.05 11.18
N GLY A 760 2.98 11.33 10.65
CA GLY A 760 4.36 11.37 11.15
C GLY A 760 5.41 11.89 10.18
N ASP A 761 4.99 12.44 9.05
CA ASP A 761 5.91 13.05 8.09
C ASP A 761 6.49 14.34 8.68
N GLN A 762 7.78 14.32 8.98
CA GLN A 762 8.51 15.48 9.49
C GLN A 762 8.98 16.38 8.35
N ASN A 763 8.91 17.70 8.55
CA ASN A 763 9.36 18.73 7.62
C ASN A 763 8.69 18.70 6.23
N VAL A 764 7.48 18.13 6.13
CA VAL A 764 6.65 18.13 4.91
C VAL A 764 5.51 19.13 5.04
N TRP A 765 5.34 19.98 4.02
CA TRP A 765 4.18 20.88 3.91
C TRP A 765 2.93 20.07 3.59
N THR A 766 1.98 20.04 4.53
CA THR A 766 0.72 19.31 4.42
C THR A 766 -0.44 20.30 4.27
N PRO A 767 -1.24 20.20 3.19
CA PRO A 767 -2.43 21.01 3.04
C PRO A 767 -3.60 20.42 3.83
N ILE A 768 -4.38 21.27 4.50
CA ILE A 768 -5.55 20.88 5.27
C ILE A 768 -6.73 21.71 4.79
N LEU A 769 -7.68 21.05 4.11
CA LEU A 769 -8.88 21.70 3.58
C LEU A 769 -10.11 21.37 4.43
N PHE A 770 -10.87 22.41 4.72
CA PHE A 770 -12.15 22.31 5.41
C PHE A 770 -13.28 22.81 4.53
N PRO A 771 -14.27 21.96 4.16
CA PRO A 771 -15.45 22.41 3.45
C PRO A 771 -16.35 23.22 4.39
N ILE A 772 -16.50 24.52 4.14
CA ILE A 772 -17.21 25.45 5.03
C ILE A 772 -18.67 25.05 5.19
N ARG A 773 -19.32 24.60 4.11
CA ARG A 773 -20.72 24.14 4.14
C ARG A 773 -20.91 22.95 5.09
N SER A 774 -20.02 21.97 5.03
CA SER A 774 -20.02 20.82 5.93
C SER A 774 -19.85 21.26 7.40
N MET A 775 -18.97 22.23 7.66
CA MET A 775 -18.82 22.79 9.00
C MET A 775 -20.10 23.46 9.51
N ILE A 776 -20.77 24.27 8.67
CA ILE A 776 -22.05 24.92 8.99
C ILE A 776 -23.11 23.86 9.36
N GLU A 777 -23.26 22.83 8.51
CA GLU A 777 -24.26 21.77 8.68
C GLU A 777 -24.02 20.96 9.95
N LYS A 778 -22.76 20.59 10.23
CA LYS A 778 -22.37 19.90 11.47
C LYS A 778 -22.78 20.67 12.73
N THR A 779 -22.74 22.01 12.71
CA THR A 779 -23.18 22.80 13.87
C THR A 779 -24.69 22.86 14.04
N GLY A 780 -25.47 22.63 12.98
CA GLY A 780 -26.94 22.71 13.01
C GLY A 780 -27.52 24.11 13.30
N ARG A 781 -26.71 25.16 13.30
CA ARG A 781 -27.12 26.54 13.64
C ARG A 781 -27.46 27.43 12.43
N GLY A 782 -27.33 26.88 11.23
CA GLY A 782 -27.52 27.60 9.97
C GLY A 782 -26.43 28.66 9.73
N ASP A 783 -26.63 29.47 8.68
CA ASP A 783 -25.59 30.34 8.14
C ASP A 783 -25.33 31.61 8.97
N ALA A 784 -26.32 32.11 9.72
CA ALA A 784 -26.26 33.42 10.36
C ALA A 784 -25.03 33.63 11.29
N PRO A 785 -24.63 32.66 12.15
CA PRO A 785 -23.43 32.79 12.97
C PRO A 785 -22.13 32.89 12.16
N TRP A 786 -22.10 32.31 10.96
CA TRP A 786 -20.91 32.21 10.10
C TRP A 786 -20.67 33.45 9.25
N ARG A 787 -21.61 34.42 9.26
CA ARG A 787 -21.46 35.73 8.61
C ARG A 787 -20.58 36.71 9.40
N SER A 788 -20.32 36.40 10.66
CA SER A 788 -19.62 37.25 11.61
C SER A 788 -18.72 36.40 12.51
N VAL A 789 -17.74 35.74 11.89
CA VAL A 789 -16.78 34.86 12.58
C VAL A 789 -15.88 35.72 13.47
N ARG A 790 -15.73 35.32 14.74
CA ARG A 790 -14.96 36.08 15.75
C ARG A 790 -13.53 35.63 15.86
N ARG A 791 -13.27 34.35 15.58
CA ARG A 791 -11.95 33.74 15.73
C ARG A 791 -11.81 32.50 14.86
N VAL A 792 -10.62 32.35 14.30
CA VAL A 792 -10.11 31.10 13.73
C VAL A 792 -8.86 30.69 14.52
N GLN A 793 -8.72 29.41 14.85
CA GLN A 793 -7.68 28.92 15.76
C GLN A 793 -7.21 27.52 15.36
N MET A 794 -5.92 27.26 15.56
CA MET A 794 -5.31 25.94 15.61
C MET A 794 -4.83 25.68 17.05
N TYR A 795 -5.03 24.46 17.55
CA TYR A 795 -4.61 24.05 18.89
C TYR A 795 -4.06 22.63 18.89
N ILE A 796 -3.38 22.26 19.97
CA ILE A 796 -3.06 20.87 20.29
C ILE A 796 -3.58 20.54 21.69
N SER A 797 -3.92 19.27 21.93
CA SER A 797 -4.18 18.75 23.28
C SER A 797 -2.89 18.16 23.80
N GLU A 798 -2.38 18.65 24.94
CA GLU A 798 -1.14 18.10 25.51
C GLU A 798 -1.28 16.64 25.92
N ALA A 799 -2.49 16.15 26.17
CA ALA A 799 -2.75 14.74 26.50
C ALA A 799 -2.32 13.79 25.38
N ASP A 800 -2.30 14.28 24.14
CA ASP A 800 -1.95 13.49 22.97
C ASP A 800 -0.43 13.35 22.79
N TYR A 801 0.36 14.04 23.63
CA TYR A 801 1.81 14.13 23.49
C TYR A 801 2.56 13.79 24.78
N PRO A 802 3.78 13.21 24.69
CA PRO A 802 4.60 12.97 25.87
C PRO A 802 5.02 14.28 26.57
N ASP A 803 5.02 14.27 27.90
CA ASP A 803 5.57 15.36 28.72
C ASP A 803 7.02 15.69 28.30
N GLY A 804 7.28 16.98 28.04
CA GLY A 804 8.58 17.50 27.64
C GLY A 804 8.89 17.46 26.13
N ALA A 805 7.99 16.93 25.29
CA ALA A 805 8.16 16.95 23.84
C ALA A 805 8.17 18.39 23.29
N HIS A 806 8.97 18.63 22.26
CA HIS A 806 9.03 19.88 21.52
C HIS A 806 8.48 19.70 20.11
N LEU A 807 7.49 20.52 19.75
CA LEU A 807 6.89 20.55 18.43
C LEU A 807 7.01 21.95 17.84
N THR A 808 7.45 22.01 16.59
CA THR A 808 7.46 23.23 15.78
C THR A 808 6.44 23.08 14.67
N PHE A 809 5.43 23.94 14.66
CA PHE A 809 4.46 24.06 13.59
C PHE A 809 4.77 25.29 12.76
N ASP A 810 5.24 25.10 11.53
CA ASP A 810 5.29 26.17 10.55
C ASP A 810 3.94 26.21 9.81
N ILE A 811 3.29 27.35 9.86
CA ILE A 811 1.99 27.60 9.25
C ILE A 811 2.20 28.62 8.13
N ALA A 812 1.95 28.18 6.91
CA ALA A 812 1.89 29.02 5.73
C ALA A 812 0.44 29.12 5.26
N GLU A 813 0.09 30.22 4.59
CA GLU A 813 -1.16 30.37 3.85
C GLU A 813 -2.42 29.84 4.57
N VAL A 814 -3.02 30.66 5.43
CA VAL A 814 -4.40 30.38 5.90
C VAL A 814 -5.35 31.09 4.96
N THR A 815 -6.10 30.38 4.14
CA THR A 815 -6.79 30.99 2.99
C THR A 815 -8.22 30.50 2.84
N LEU A 816 -9.16 31.44 2.66
CA LEU A 816 -10.51 31.12 2.24
C LEU A 816 -10.58 31.06 0.71
N LEU A 817 -11.24 30.03 0.18
CA LEU A 817 -11.35 29.76 -1.25
C LEU A 817 -12.81 29.81 -1.69
N ARG A 818 -13.08 30.50 -2.80
CA ARG A 818 -14.40 30.64 -3.42
C ARG A 818 -14.34 30.25 -4.90
N PHE A 819 -15.00 29.17 -5.27
CA PHE A 819 -15.06 28.68 -6.64
C PHE A 819 -16.06 29.49 -7.47
N LYS A 820 -15.61 30.00 -8.61
CA LYS A 820 -16.48 30.63 -9.63
C LYS A 820 -17.05 29.61 -10.61
N ALA A 821 -16.34 28.50 -10.78
CA ALA A 821 -16.76 27.37 -11.56
C ALA A 821 -16.20 26.09 -10.93
N PRO A 822 -16.80 24.92 -11.19
CA PRO A 822 -16.21 23.67 -10.80
C PRO A 822 -14.84 23.48 -11.45
N ILE A 823 -13.93 22.84 -10.73
CA ILE A 823 -12.64 22.42 -11.24
C ILE A 823 -12.46 20.92 -11.04
N MET A 824 -11.66 20.30 -11.91
CA MET A 824 -11.15 18.94 -11.71
C MET A 824 -9.73 19.04 -11.22
N TYR A 825 -9.40 18.29 -10.19
CA TYR A 825 -8.03 18.21 -9.68
C TYR A 825 -7.43 16.81 -9.76
N ARG A 826 -8.25 15.78 -9.95
CA ARG A 826 -7.77 14.41 -10.17
C ARG A 826 -8.65 13.66 -11.16
N VAL A 827 -8.01 12.90 -12.05
CA VAL A 827 -8.65 11.95 -12.97
C VAL A 827 -8.03 10.58 -12.71
N ASP A 828 -8.79 9.70 -12.06
CA ASP A 828 -8.38 8.35 -11.74
C ASP A 828 -8.80 7.37 -12.83
N ALA A 829 -7.84 6.87 -13.58
CA ALA A 829 -8.05 5.83 -14.58
C ALA A 829 -6.70 5.21 -14.93
N PRO A 830 -6.65 4.00 -15.51
CA PRO A 830 -5.40 3.39 -15.94
C PRO A 830 -4.77 4.08 -17.16
N ARG A 831 -3.45 4.27 -17.15
CA ARG A 831 -2.66 4.61 -18.35
C ARG A 831 -2.52 3.43 -19.31
N PHE A 832 -2.59 2.20 -18.81
CA PHE A 832 -2.45 0.97 -19.58
C PHE A 832 -3.67 0.08 -19.38
N VAL A 833 -4.35 -0.29 -20.46
CA VAL A 833 -5.58 -1.08 -20.40
C VAL A 833 -5.44 -2.35 -21.23
N MET A 834 -5.65 -3.50 -20.61
CA MET A 834 -5.70 -4.78 -21.32
C MET A 834 -7.08 -5.04 -21.95
N LEU A 835 -7.08 -5.49 -23.20
CA LEU A 835 -8.27 -5.92 -23.95
C LEU A 835 -8.42 -7.46 -23.97
N PRO A 836 -9.64 -8.01 -24.11
CA PRO A 836 -10.89 -7.30 -24.29
C PRO A 836 -11.35 -6.65 -22.98
N ARG A 837 -11.96 -5.48 -23.11
CA ARG A 837 -12.62 -4.76 -22.02
C ARG A 837 -13.88 -4.13 -22.58
N SER A 838 -15.01 -4.32 -21.89
CA SER A 838 -16.28 -3.74 -22.33
C SER A 838 -16.41 -2.29 -21.89
N VAL A 839 -15.98 -1.95 -20.67
CA VAL A 839 -16.10 -0.60 -20.11
C VAL A 839 -14.84 -0.19 -19.36
N LEU A 840 -14.37 1.04 -19.61
CA LEU A 840 -13.32 1.71 -18.84
C LEU A 840 -13.95 2.75 -17.90
N PRO A 841 -13.91 2.54 -16.57
CA PRO A 841 -14.29 3.56 -15.61
C PRO A 841 -13.20 4.65 -15.53
N VAL A 842 -13.64 5.90 -15.46
CA VAL A 842 -12.82 7.09 -15.27
C VAL A 842 -13.36 7.82 -14.05
N GLY A 843 -12.67 7.68 -12.94
CA GLY A 843 -12.93 8.40 -11.70
C GLY A 843 -12.58 9.87 -11.84
N LEU A 844 -13.42 10.74 -11.28
CA LEU A 844 -13.26 12.19 -11.37
C LEU A 844 -13.36 12.79 -9.98
N GLU A 845 -12.35 13.56 -9.59
CA GLU A 845 -12.42 14.36 -8.37
C GLU A 845 -12.47 15.83 -8.70
N THR A 846 -13.49 16.46 -8.15
CA THR A 846 -13.87 17.82 -8.47
C THR A 846 -14.05 18.65 -7.21
N MET A 847 -13.87 19.96 -7.34
CA MET A 847 -14.18 20.94 -6.29
C MET A 847 -15.08 22.04 -6.88
N GLY A 848 -15.82 22.74 -6.02
CA GLY A 848 -16.71 23.83 -6.43
C GLY A 848 -18.05 23.41 -7.03
N VAL A 849 -18.41 22.12 -6.99
CA VAL A 849 -19.68 21.60 -7.53
C VAL A 849 -20.89 22.00 -6.68
N ALA A 850 -20.79 21.87 -5.35
CA ALA A 850 -21.91 22.08 -4.43
C ALA A 850 -22.50 23.53 -4.42
N ALA A 851 -21.77 24.50 -4.99
CA ALA A 851 -22.22 25.88 -5.11
C ALA A 851 -23.09 26.14 -6.38
N GLN A 852 -23.30 25.13 -7.23
CA GLN A 852 -23.96 25.27 -8.53
C GLN A 852 -25.35 24.62 -8.55
N GLU A 853 -26.26 25.11 -9.41
CA GLU A 853 -27.56 24.47 -9.65
C GLU A 853 -27.41 23.15 -10.43
N ASP A 854 -28.27 22.17 -10.18
CA ASP A 854 -28.32 20.90 -10.94
C ASP A 854 -28.42 21.17 -12.46
N GLY A 855 -27.62 20.47 -13.27
CA GLY A 855 -27.57 20.64 -14.71
C GLY A 855 -26.78 21.86 -15.21
N ALA A 856 -26.11 22.61 -14.33
CA ALA A 856 -25.29 23.76 -14.73
C ALA A 856 -23.95 23.37 -15.38
N TYR A 857 -23.36 22.22 -15.06
CA TYR A 857 -22.09 21.82 -15.67
C TYR A 857 -22.12 20.34 -16.05
N THR A 858 -21.46 20.02 -17.15
CA THR A 858 -21.26 18.63 -17.58
C THR A 858 -19.78 18.31 -17.69
N VAL A 859 -19.45 17.03 -17.56
CA VAL A 859 -18.11 16.52 -17.87
C VAL A 859 -18.20 15.64 -19.11
N GLU A 860 -17.45 16.02 -20.13
CA GLU A 860 -17.22 15.26 -21.35
C GLU A 860 -15.95 14.44 -21.19
N VAL A 861 -16.05 13.11 -21.34
CA VAL A 861 -14.93 12.18 -21.27
C VAL A 861 -14.83 11.47 -22.61
N THR A 862 -13.65 11.53 -23.25
CA THR A 862 -13.42 10.97 -24.58
C THR A 862 -12.12 10.19 -24.65
N LEU A 863 -12.09 9.14 -25.48
CA LEU A 863 -10.83 8.57 -25.99
C LEU A 863 -10.65 8.95 -27.45
N VAL A 864 -9.51 9.56 -27.73
CA VAL A 864 -9.11 10.04 -29.05
C VAL A 864 -8.00 9.13 -29.57
N ASP A 865 -8.12 8.67 -30.83
CA ASP A 865 -7.04 7.91 -31.47
C ASP A 865 -5.88 8.81 -31.93
N ASP A 866 -4.77 8.21 -32.36
CA ASP A 866 -3.57 8.88 -32.87
C ASP A 866 -3.82 9.80 -34.08
N SER A 867 -4.91 9.58 -34.82
CA SER A 867 -5.36 10.43 -35.92
C SER A 867 -6.11 11.69 -35.45
N GLY A 868 -6.35 11.82 -34.14
CA GLY A 868 -7.13 12.90 -33.54
C GLY A 868 -8.64 12.68 -33.57
N ARG A 869 -9.11 11.47 -33.90
CA ARG A 869 -10.55 11.15 -34.00
C ARG A 869 -11.07 10.63 -32.66
N VAL A 870 -12.16 11.22 -32.17
CA VAL A 870 -12.91 10.68 -31.02
C VAL A 870 -13.48 9.31 -31.39
N ARG A 871 -13.13 8.29 -30.63
CA ARG A 871 -13.59 6.92 -30.82
C ARG A 871 -14.77 6.60 -29.94
N VAL A 872 -14.69 7.03 -28.69
CA VAL A 872 -15.74 6.82 -27.68
C VAL A 872 -15.85 8.07 -26.83
N GLU A 873 -17.07 8.37 -26.41
CA GLU A 873 -17.45 9.59 -25.71
C GLU A 873 -18.54 9.26 -24.69
N THR A 874 -18.47 9.90 -23.54
CA THR A 874 -19.58 9.97 -22.59
C THR A 874 -19.66 11.37 -22.02
N VAL A 875 -20.89 11.84 -21.77
CA VAL A 875 -21.16 13.12 -21.12
C VAL A 875 -22.01 12.87 -19.88
N LYS A 876 -21.62 13.43 -18.74
CA LYS A 876 -22.35 13.32 -17.47
C LYS A 876 -22.56 14.66 -16.81
N ASP A 877 -23.63 14.79 -16.02
CA ASP A 877 -23.80 15.91 -15.09
C ASP A 877 -22.69 15.84 -14.04
N ILE A 878 -21.95 16.94 -13.84
CA ILE A 878 -20.81 16.98 -12.92
C ILE A 878 -21.21 16.61 -11.49
N ALA A 879 -22.45 16.90 -11.06
CA ALA A 879 -22.95 16.57 -9.73
C ALA A 879 -23.09 15.05 -9.48
N THR A 880 -23.03 14.25 -10.54
CA THR A 880 -23.12 12.78 -10.49
C THR A 880 -21.97 12.09 -11.23
N ALA A 881 -20.93 12.86 -11.56
CA ALA A 881 -19.85 12.42 -12.44
C ALA A 881 -18.65 11.79 -11.71
N ASP A 882 -18.77 11.41 -10.43
CA ASP A 882 -17.69 10.77 -9.65
C ASP A 882 -17.00 9.63 -10.42
N THR A 883 -17.75 8.94 -11.30
CA THR A 883 -17.19 8.03 -12.30
C THR A 883 -17.91 8.14 -13.64
N ALA A 884 -17.15 8.40 -14.71
CA ALA A 884 -17.61 8.30 -16.09
C ALA A 884 -17.26 6.91 -16.68
N LEU A 885 -18.14 6.36 -17.52
CA LEU A 885 -17.94 5.03 -18.10
C LEU A 885 -17.76 5.16 -19.61
N LEU A 886 -16.60 4.76 -20.12
CA LEU A 886 -16.34 4.69 -21.55
C LEU A 886 -16.59 3.28 -22.06
N ASP A 887 -17.45 3.12 -23.07
CA ASP A 887 -17.59 1.86 -23.79
C ASP A 887 -16.29 1.59 -24.56
N THR A 888 -15.66 0.44 -24.34
CA THR A 888 -14.38 0.05 -24.95
C THR A 888 -14.49 -1.25 -25.75
N ALA A 889 -15.70 -1.82 -25.89
CA ALA A 889 -15.93 -3.16 -26.45
C ALA A 889 -15.51 -3.33 -27.92
N GLY A 890 -15.31 -2.22 -28.65
CA GLY A 890 -14.89 -2.21 -30.06
C GLY A 890 -13.59 -1.44 -30.33
N LEU A 891 -12.80 -1.17 -29.30
CA LEU A 891 -11.48 -0.55 -29.47
C LEU A 891 -10.41 -1.60 -29.74
N GLU A 892 -9.40 -1.21 -30.50
CA GLU A 892 -8.27 -2.06 -30.88
C GLU A 892 -7.03 -1.67 -30.06
N PRO A 893 -6.04 -2.57 -29.93
CA PRO A 893 -4.76 -2.21 -29.33
C PRO A 893 -4.11 -1.03 -30.06
N GLY A 894 -3.57 -0.07 -29.31
CA GLY A 894 -2.96 1.14 -29.85
C GLY A 894 -2.85 2.28 -28.84
N ALA A 895 -2.29 3.40 -29.29
CA ALA A 895 -2.17 4.62 -28.52
C ALA A 895 -3.44 5.47 -28.64
N TYR A 896 -3.92 5.94 -27.49
CA TYR A 896 -5.08 6.81 -27.36
C TYR A 896 -4.74 7.98 -26.43
N THR A 897 -5.56 9.03 -26.47
CA THR A 897 -5.54 10.12 -25.49
C THR A 897 -6.88 10.13 -24.77
N LEU A 898 -6.86 9.94 -23.45
CA LEU A 898 -8.02 10.24 -22.60
C LEU A 898 -8.08 11.74 -22.42
N ARG A 899 -9.20 12.34 -22.81
CA ARG A 899 -9.51 13.75 -22.60
C ARG A 899 -10.74 13.88 -21.73
N VAL A 900 -10.62 14.64 -20.66
CA VAL A 900 -11.69 14.97 -19.71
C VAL A 900 -11.88 16.48 -19.71
N THR A 901 -13.09 16.96 -20.00
CA THR A 901 -13.39 18.39 -20.15
C THR A 901 -14.60 18.77 -19.31
N ILE A 902 -14.48 19.82 -18.48
CA ILE A 902 -15.64 20.45 -17.84
C ILE A 902 -16.25 21.47 -18.80
N MET A 903 -17.56 21.35 -19.02
CA MET A 903 -18.35 22.18 -19.92
C MET A 903 -19.38 22.98 -19.12
N ALA A 904 -19.41 24.30 -19.33
CA ALA A 904 -20.45 25.21 -18.85
C ALA A 904 -21.75 25.10 -19.69
N PRO A 905 -22.89 25.64 -19.21
CA PRO A 905 -24.17 25.57 -19.94
C PRO A 905 -24.13 26.28 -21.29
N ASP A 906 -23.28 27.30 -21.42
CA ASP A 906 -23.10 28.09 -22.65
C ASP A 906 -22.14 27.44 -23.65
N GLY A 907 -21.59 26.27 -23.32
CA GLY A 907 -20.62 25.53 -24.13
C GLY A 907 -19.16 25.95 -23.91
N THR A 908 -18.88 26.86 -22.97
CA THR A 908 -17.51 27.23 -22.61
C THR A 908 -16.80 26.07 -21.92
N ARG A 909 -15.52 25.88 -22.23
CA ARG A 909 -14.65 24.89 -21.56
C ARG A 909 -14.02 25.52 -20.32
N HIS A 910 -14.27 24.93 -19.15
CA HIS A 910 -13.75 25.41 -17.86
C HIS A 910 -12.53 24.60 -17.38
N GLY A 911 -12.00 23.71 -18.21
CA GLY A 911 -10.80 22.93 -17.94
C GLY A 911 -10.75 21.68 -18.81
N THR A 912 -9.56 21.30 -19.27
CA THR A 912 -9.35 20.06 -20.02
C THR A 912 -8.10 19.38 -19.48
N LEU A 913 -8.25 18.14 -19.01
CA LEU A 913 -7.14 17.25 -18.70
C LEU A 913 -6.98 16.25 -19.83
N GLU A 914 -5.78 16.16 -20.38
CA GLU A 914 -5.41 15.15 -21.37
C GLU A 914 -4.31 14.27 -20.83
N ARG A 915 -4.41 12.97 -21.10
CA ARG A 915 -3.36 12.01 -20.74
C ARG A 915 -3.28 10.88 -21.76
N PRO A 916 -2.08 10.35 -22.04
CA PRO A 916 -1.93 9.18 -22.89
C PRO A 916 -2.53 7.95 -22.22
N VAL A 917 -3.18 7.10 -23.02
CA VAL A 917 -3.68 5.78 -22.64
C VAL A 917 -3.28 4.79 -23.72
N GLU A 918 -2.65 3.68 -23.34
CA GLU A 918 -2.29 2.59 -24.23
C GLU A 918 -3.25 1.43 -24.02
N LEU A 919 -3.96 1.05 -25.08
CA LEU A 919 -4.76 -0.18 -25.11
C LEU A 919 -3.89 -1.32 -25.64
N MET A 920 -3.82 -2.42 -24.91
CA MET A 920 -2.93 -3.55 -25.22
C MET A 920 -3.76 -4.82 -25.40
N ALA A 921 -3.32 -5.70 -26.30
CA ALA A 921 -3.87 -7.05 -26.38
C ALA A 921 -3.56 -7.80 -25.07
N GLY A 922 -4.60 -8.09 -24.29
CA GLY A 922 -4.48 -8.78 -23.02
C GLY A 922 -4.39 -10.31 -23.14
N PRO A 923 -4.41 -11.03 -22.01
CA PRO A 923 -4.16 -12.48 -21.94
C PRO A 923 -5.06 -13.37 -22.81
N LEU A 924 -6.26 -12.89 -23.16
CA LEU A 924 -7.21 -13.61 -24.01
C LEU A 924 -6.93 -13.45 -25.52
N LEU A 925 -6.30 -12.35 -25.92
CA LEU A 925 -6.04 -12.00 -27.33
C LEU A 925 -4.61 -12.29 -27.76
N SER A 926 -3.69 -12.39 -26.79
CA SER A 926 -2.29 -12.75 -27.04
C SER A 926 -2.17 -14.25 -27.35
N GLY A 927 -1.49 -14.59 -28.45
CA GLY A 927 -1.30 -15.97 -28.91
C GLY A 927 -0.34 -16.01 -30.08
#